data_AF-A0A926IRX8-F1
#
_entry.id   AF-A0A926IRX8-F1
#
_cell.length_a   1.000
_cell.length_b   1.000
_cell.length_c   1.000
_cell.angle_alpha   90.00
_cell.angle_beta   90.00
_cell.angle_gamma   90.00
#
_symmetry.space_group_name_H-M   'P 1'
#
loop_
_entity.id
_entity.type
_entity.pdbx_description
1 polymer ?
#
loop_
_entity_poly.entity_id
_entity_poly.type
_entity_poly.pdbx_seq_one_letter_code
_entity_poly.pdbx_strand_id
1 'polypeptide(L)'
;MRKNIFFLFLILQSCFIGSQNISSGLYFASHTAIKEKRTSLEASPQFDAGNGFILDFDIKLRPELHNYGYIFRIIINKERSFDLIANFSPMKRSLNLIEGNNIYLTFQNEQLEDYLLNTWAHIQCHIQPNCVQISFNDQSLKENFTPITLKNVKFNFGYSVQPGFHASDVPPMSIRNIKITNEEGKTVAYWPLSKHSEFASLDSLHSIPATVTNPTWEINKHIKWNKIESFKLPIYTQICQVLTSDNKIFFSNSSFILWYSTTENKADTIYPIQGVPYIEKNNQTIYNPYYHELWSYDFDKHKNLSLFNFANQSWSNNDPEIKNPDYSQHNAFISSFDSCLYIFGGYGNYQYKNKILKKQRLDDNWQPVSYEGEIFPRYLSGAGFKNKNTILLFGGCGNPQGKQELGIINYYDLYSIDTQNFKTQKLWSIENENNDNYVVGNNIIVDEKNNKFYALCFPNDCSNSYILLKSFDLDNGNSTNYADTIPFTFNDVNSFCTLFYDSIQSQLYAVTNYNHENESDINIYSLAYPPLDIKDTLQEEADSSYLFYLFLILMGCGVLGGYFYFRKKKQPNKHLTKNVEKMTSPVLIPDETTPPTPRKKSSILFLDGFQVWDRDGKDITKSFTPILKQLIILIILYSESNHKGISNVTLRELLWFDKEDESAQNNRRVNIRKLKLLLEQLDGIELVKESTYWSIKFTQTYCDYVEVCKFINQIKNGHSITAQEIHNFPLNLLAGQLLPYVQTDWLDRFKSDYSNSILDISIKLSNQEFIRKNNELLIQIANIMFAHDKTDEYALILKCQALYKNGRTGLAKAAFDAFCNEYKTILNTDYTKTFNEVISGQQEK
;
A
#
# COMPACT_ATOMS: atom_id res chain seq x y z
N MET A 1 -25.37 24.26 42.16
CA MET A 1 -24.22 24.79 41.38
C MET A 1 -22.91 24.01 41.56
N ARG A 2 -22.49 23.62 42.77
CA ARG A 2 -21.23 22.85 42.98
C ARG A 2 -21.13 21.48 42.30
N LYS A 3 -22.25 20.74 42.11
CA LYS A 3 -22.24 19.44 41.41
C LYS A 3 -22.09 19.54 39.88
N ASN A 4 -22.55 20.63 39.25
CA ASN A 4 -22.42 20.81 37.79
C ASN A 4 -21.03 21.29 37.40
N ILE A 5 -20.32 22.00 38.28
CA ILE A 5 -18.92 22.41 38.06
C ILE A 5 -17.99 21.20 38.15
N PHE A 6 -18.26 20.24 39.06
CA PHE A 6 -17.47 19.01 39.16
C PHE A 6 -17.68 18.09 37.95
N PHE A 7 -18.88 18.05 37.39
CA PHE A 7 -19.19 17.31 36.16
C PHE A 7 -18.57 17.98 34.92
N LEU A 8 -18.54 19.32 34.86
CA LEU A 8 -17.79 20.05 33.82
C LEU A 8 -16.28 19.84 33.95
N PHE A 9 -15.74 19.77 35.17
CA PHE A 9 -14.32 19.49 35.42
C PHE A 9 -13.93 18.05 35.07
N LEU A 10 -14.84 17.08 35.26
CA LEU A 10 -14.66 15.69 34.83
C LEU A 10 -14.74 15.55 33.30
N ILE A 11 -15.62 16.30 32.64
CA ILE A 11 -15.69 16.36 31.16
C ILE A 11 -14.43 17.04 30.58
N LEU A 12 -13.94 18.11 31.23
CA LEU A 12 -12.68 18.78 30.85
C LEU A 12 -11.43 17.96 31.18
N GLN A 13 -11.45 17.11 32.22
CA GLN A 13 -10.36 16.16 32.50
C GLN A 13 -10.40 14.93 31.57
N SER A 14 -11.56 14.51 31.07
CA SER A 14 -11.64 13.51 29.98
C SER A 14 -11.22 14.07 28.61
N CYS A 15 -11.10 15.39 28.45
CA CYS A 15 -10.46 16.01 27.27
C CYS A 15 -8.93 16.09 27.37
N PHE A 16 -8.32 15.68 28.49
CA PHE A 16 -6.90 15.37 28.56
C PHE A 16 -6.66 13.86 28.42
N ILE A 17 -7.24 13.26 27.38
CA ILE A 17 -6.56 12.12 26.75
C ILE A 17 -5.24 12.70 26.29
N GLY A 18 -4.13 12.36 26.97
CA GLY A 18 -2.80 12.78 26.57
C GLY A 18 -2.69 12.59 25.06
N SER A 19 -2.61 13.70 24.32
CA SER A 19 -2.54 13.70 22.86
C SER A 19 -1.41 12.76 22.49
N GLN A 20 -1.75 11.59 21.97
CA GLN A 20 -0.76 10.79 21.27
C GLN A 20 -0.28 11.70 20.15
N ASN A 21 1.03 11.97 20.11
CA ASN A 21 1.64 12.85 19.12
C ASN A 21 1.55 12.18 17.74
N ILE A 22 0.38 12.31 17.11
CA ILE A 22 0.16 11.87 15.74
C ILE A 22 1.01 12.76 14.84
N SER A 23 1.92 12.15 14.09
CA SER A 23 2.74 12.86 13.11
C SER A 23 1.81 13.44 12.05
N SER A 24 1.82 14.77 11.88
CA SER A 24 0.95 15.48 10.95
C SER A 24 1.70 16.66 10.33
N GLY A 25 1.15 17.17 9.23
CA GLY A 25 1.78 18.20 8.41
C GLY A 25 2.20 17.70 7.02
N LEU A 26 2.80 18.61 6.27
CA LEU A 26 3.36 18.36 4.95
C LEU A 26 4.89 18.36 5.02
N TYR A 27 5.51 17.26 4.59
CA TYR A 27 6.96 17.13 4.40
C TYR A 27 7.35 17.73 3.05
N PHE A 28 8.33 18.64 3.05
CA PHE A 28 8.87 19.23 1.83
C PHE A 28 10.11 18.48 1.36
N ALA A 29 10.04 17.87 0.18
CA ALA A 29 11.22 17.38 -0.53
C ALA A 29 12.12 18.57 -0.92
N SER A 30 13.40 18.45 -0.60
CA SER A 30 14.37 19.56 -0.60
C SER A 30 15.57 19.22 -1.51
N HIS A 31 16.81 19.32 -1.00
CA HIS A 31 18.03 19.17 -1.79
C HIS A 31 18.39 17.73 -2.11
N THR A 32 17.87 16.78 -1.34
CA THR A 32 17.93 15.34 -1.64
C THR A 32 17.10 14.94 -2.86
N ALA A 33 16.18 15.80 -3.32
CA ALA A 33 15.39 15.60 -4.53
C ALA A 33 15.88 16.50 -5.68
N ILE A 34 15.73 16.02 -6.91
CA ILE A 34 15.86 16.87 -8.10
C ILE A 34 14.81 17.99 -8.05
N LYS A 35 15.08 19.13 -8.69
CA LYS A 35 14.27 20.36 -8.55
C LYS A 35 12.80 20.14 -8.88
N GLU A 36 12.52 19.35 -9.91
CA GLU A 36 11.18 19.00 -10.39
C GLU A 36 10.38 18.14 -9.40
N LYS A 37 11.08 17.48 -8.46
CA LYS A 37 10.50 16.67 -7.39
C LYS A 37 10.42 17.40 -6.04
N ARG A 38 10.84 18.66 -5.97
CA ARG A 38 10.72 19.49 -4.75
C ARG A 38 9.25 19.81 -4.49
N THR A 39 8.89 19.91 -3.22
CA THR A 39 7.49 20.10 -2.82
C THR A 39 7.12 21.58 -2.86
N SER A 40 5.93 21.88 -3.35
CA SER A 40 5.29 23.19 -3.19
C SER A 40 3.93 23.07 -2.52
N LEU A 41 3.52 24.10 -1.79
CA LEU A 41 2.14 24.29 -1.35
C LEU A 41 1.70 25.70 -1.73
N GLU A 42 0.58 25.82 -2.45
CA GLU A 42 -0.03 27.10 -2.82
C GLU A 42 -1.43 27.23 -2.19
N ALA A 43 -1.65 28.32 -1.48
CA ALA A 43 -2.94 28.69 -0.90
C ALA A 43 -3.32 30.12 -1.31
N SER A 44 -4.57 30.31 -1.74
CA SER A 44 -5.07 31.59 -2.25
C SER A 44 -6.49 31.91 -1.74
N PRO A 45 -6.67 32.14 -0.43
CA PRO A 45 -7.98 32.53 0.10
C PRO A 45 -8.38 33.92 -0.39
N GLN A 46 -9.68 34.14 -0.57
CA GLN A 46 -10.22 35.46 -0.93
C GLN A 46 -10.62 36.22 0.33
N PHE A 47 -9.98 37.36 0.58
CA PHE A 47 -10.28 38.24 1.73
C PHE A 47 -9.82 39.67 1.50
N ASP A 48 -10.32 40.60 2.32
CA ASP A 48 -9.85 41.98 2.33
C ASP A 48 -8.57 42.10 3.17
N ALA A 49 -7.43 42.26 2.49
CA ALA A 49 -6.12 42.43 3.09
C ALA A 49 -5.76 43.92 3.30
N GLY A 50 -6.64 44.86 2.99
CA GLY A 50 -6.32 46.29 2.90
C GLY A 50 -5.72 46.90 4.16
N ASN A 51 -6.11 46.42 5.35
CA ASN A 51 -5.58 46.86 6.64
C ASN A 51 -4.37 46.04 7.13
N GLY A 52 -4.10 44.89 6.50
CA GLY A 52 -3.09 43.94 6.94
C GLY A 52 -3.63 42.54 7.20
N PHE A 53 -2.72 41.60 7.45
CA PHE A 53 -3.04 40.21 7.78
C PHE A 53 -1.87 39.53 8.51
N ILE A 54 -2.20 38.43 9.18
CA ILE A 54 -1.27 37.58 9.91
C ILE A 54 -1.27 36.19 9.28
N LEU A 55 -0.10 35.72 8.86
CA LEU A 55 0.18 34.33 8.53
C LEU A 55 0.80 33.64 9.76
N ASP A 56 0.24 32.52 10.17
CA ASP A 56 0.60 31.81 11.39
C ASP A 56 0.71 30.31 11.08
N PHE A 57 1.82 29.66 11.45
CA PHE A 57 2.03 28.24 11.17
C PHE A 57 3.17 27.66 12.02
N ASP A 58 3.23 26.33 12.11
CA ASP A 58 4.36 25.63 12.71
C ASP A 58 5.29 25.07 11.64
N ILE A 59 6.60 25.14 11.89
CA ILE A 59 7.66 24.59 11.05
C ILE A 59 8.56 23.64 11.84
N LYS A 60 9.02 22.58 11.19
CA LYS A 60 10.06 21.69 11.68
C LYS A 60 11.15 21.57 10.63
N LEU A 61 12.28 22.22 10.87
CA LEU A 61 13.48 22.09 10.03
C LEU A 61 14.22 20.80 10.32
N ARG A 62 14.68 20.11 9.29
CA ARG A 62 15.35 18.81 9.35
C ARG A 62 16.84 18.96 9.00
N PRO A 63 17.70 18.06 9.50
CA PRO A 63 19.11 18.04 9.11
C PRO A 63 19.28 17.37 7.73
N GLU A 64 19.72 18.13 6.73
CA GLU A 64 20.32 17.59 5.50
C GLU A 64 21.68 18.28 5.24
N LEU A 65 22.45 17.77 4.25
CA LEU A 65 23.73 18.36 3.84
C LEU A 65 23.59 19.84 3.45
N HIS A 66 22.46 20.19 2.82
CA HIS A 66 22.11 21.55 2.43
C HIS A 66 20.81 21.95 3.12
N ASN A 67 20.86 22.96 4.00
CA ASN A 67 19.71 23.45 4.78
C ASN A 67 19.33 24.89 4.40
N TYR A 68 19.48 25.24 3.12
CA TYR A 68 19.17 26.57 2.59
C TYR A 68 17.89 26.55 1.76
N GLY A 69 17.04 27.57 1.85
CA GLY A 69 15.96 27.77 0.88
C GLY A 69 14.80 28.61 1.37
N TYR A 70 13.80 28.77 0.51
CA TYR A 70 12.58 29.53 0.76
C TYR A 70 11.59 28.71 1.60
N ILE A 71 11.25 29.19 2.80
CA ILE A 71 10.16 28.65 3.61
C ILE A 71 8.83 29.04 2.98
N PHE A 72 8.60 30.34 2.81
CA PHE A 72 7.42 30.86 2.14
C PHE A 72 7.76 32.05 1.25
N ARG A 73 6.81 32.33 0.37
CA ARG A 73 6.70 33.50 -0.49
C ARG A 73 5.26 34.00 -0.44
N ILE A 74 5.07 35.22 0.06
CA ILE A 74 3.78 35.91 0.08
C ILE A 74 3.76 36.90 -1.09
N ILE A 75 2.98 36.59 -2.13
CA ILE A 75 2.89 37.40 -3.35
C ILE A 75 1.73 38.38 -3.22
N ILE A 76 1.97 39.65 -3.49
CA ILE A 76 0.98 40.73 -3.35
C ILE A 76 0.85 41.46 -4.69
N ASN A 77 -0.39 41.65 -5.15
CA ASN A 77 -0.74 42.28 -6.43
C ASN A 77 -0.08 41.67 -7.69
N LYS A 78 0.57 40.50 -7.58
CA LYS A 78 1.45 39.92 -8.62
C LYS A 78 2.66 40.81 -8.99
N GLU A 79 3.01 41.77 -8.15
CA GLU A 79 4.08 42.74 -8.41
C GLU A 79 5.26 42.59 -7.46
N ARG A 80 5.00 42.20 -6.21
CA ARG A 80 6.01 42.07 -5.15
C ARG A 80 5.81 40.80 -4.35
N SER A 81 6.86 40.36 -3.66
CA SER A 81 6.75 39.29 -2.70
C SER A 81 7.59 39.52 -1.44
N PHE A 82 7.05 39.08 -0.31
CA PHE A 82 7.79 38.92 0.93
C PHE A 82 8.19 37.46 1.09
N ASP A 83 9.48 37.19 1.15
CA ASP A 83 10.04 35.85 1.14
C ASP A 83 10.77 35.57 2.44
N LEU A 84 10.45 34.47 3.12
CA LEU A 84 11.21 34.01 4.27
C LEU A 84 12.20 32.92 3.83
N ILE A 85 13.48 33.16 4.02
CA ILE A 85 14.57 32.27 3.60
C ILE A 85 15.29 31.73 4.84
N ALA A 86 15.41 30.41 4.91
CA ALA A 86 16.19 29.72 5.92
C ALA A 86 17.59 29.38 5.43
N ASN A 87 18.56 29.48 6.33
CA ASN A 87 19.88 28.89 6.20
C ASN A 87 20.26 28.28 7.55
N PHE A 88 20.22 26.95 7.66
CA PHE A 88 20.58 26.21 8.88
C PHE A 88 21.78 25.30 8.64
N SER A 89 22.87 25.89 8.16
CA SER A 89 24.15 25.18 8.02
C SER A 89 24.89 25.11 9.36
N PRO A 90 25.82 24.16 9.55
CA PRO A 90 26.64 24.08 10.76
C PRO A 90 27.40 25.36 11.08
N MET A 91 27.77 26.15 10.06
CA MET A 91 28.53 27.40 10.21
C MET A 91 27.65 28.65 10.34
N LYS A 92 26.39 28.58 9.92
CA LYS A 92 25.48 29.75 9.86
C LYS A 92 24.02 29.32 9.99
N ARG A 93 23.35 29.88 11.01
CA ARG A 93 21.92 29.81 11.26
C ARG A 93 21.30 31.19 11.07
N SER A 94 20.43 31.33 10.07
CA SER A 94 19.70 32.58 9.86
C SER A 94 18.34 32.37 9.23
N LEU A 95 17.38 33.19 9.62
CA LEU A 95 16.10 33.37 8.92
C LEU A 95 16.03 34.80 8.42
N ASN A 96 15.92 34.99 7.10
CA ASN A 96 15.89 36.30 6.47
C ASN A 96 14.53 36.52 5.80
N LEU A 97 13.84 37.59 6.18
CA LEU A 97 12.65 38.08 5.49
C LEU A 97 13.06 39.17 4.49
N ILE A 98 12.83 38.92 3.21
CA ILE A 98 13.29 39.79 2.12
C ILE A 98 12.13 40.25 1.22
N GLU A 99 12.35 41.35 0.50
CA GLU A 99 11.54 41.78 -0.64
C GLU A 99 12.47 42.19 -1.79
N GLY A 100 12.46 41.42 -2.89
CA GLY A 100 13.38 41.64 -4.00
C GLY A 100 14.84 41.54 -3.54
N ASN A 101 15.58 42.65 -3.60
CA ASN A 101 16.99 42.72 -3.17
C ASN A 101 17.17 43.26 -1.74
N ASN A 102 16.09 43.63 -1.06
CA ASN A 102 16.14 44.23 0.27
C ASN A 102 15.92 43.16 1.33
N ILE A 103 16.84 43.07 2.29
CA ILE A 103 16.64 42.28 3.50
C ILE A 103 16.01 43.20 4.54
N TYR A 104 14.79 42.90 4.95
CA TYR A 104 14.12 43.64 6.03
C TYR A 104 14.55 43.08 7.38
N LEU A 105 14.20 41.83 7.67
CA LEU A 105 14.37 41.26 9.00
C LEU A 105 15.28 40.03 8.95
N THR A 106 16.25 39.95 9.86
CA THR A 106 17.16 38.81 9.99
C THR A 106 17.23 38.33 11.43
N PHE A 107 16.87 37.07 11.67
CA PHE A 107 17.29 36.36 12.87
C PHE A 107 18.71 35.82 12.67
N GLN A 108 19.62 36.14 13.57
CA GLN A 108 21.03 35.69 13.53
C GLN A 108 21.25 34.43 14.40
N ASN A 109 22.50 33.94 14.45
CA ASN A 109 22.84 32.71 15.16
C ASN A 109 22.37 32.74 16.62
N GLU A 110 22.66 33.82 17.34
CA GLU A 110 22.38 33.98 18.77
C GLU A 110 20.88 33.87 19.07
N GLN A 111 20.04 34.22 18.10
CA GLN A 111 18.59 34.18 18.19
C GLN A 111 18.00 32.79 17.88
N LEU A 112 18.77 31.92 17.25
CA LEU A 112 18.36 30.60 16.73
C LEU A 112 19.15 29.44 17.37
N GLU A 113 20.00 29.75 18.36
CA GLU A 113 20.85 28.76 19.05
C GLU A 113 20.03 27.72 19.81
N ASP A 114 18.99 28.17 20.52
CA ASP A 114 18.10 27.31 21.34
C ASP A 114 17.19 26.40 20.49
N TYR A 115 17.05 26.68 19.20
CA TYR A 115 16.24 25.85 18.32
C TYR A 115 17.00 24.58 17.90
N LEU A 116 16.41 23.44 18.25
CA LEU A 116 16.90 22.12 17.89
C LEU A 116 16.25 21.66 16.57
N LEU A 117 17.06 21.21 15.61
CA LEU A 117 16.54 20.57 14.39
C LEU A 117 15.66 19.36 14.76
N ASN A 118 14.69 19.05 13.90
CA ASN A 118 13.63 18.06 14.10
C ASN A 118 12.63 18.37 15.23
N THR A 119 12.64 19.59 15.80
CA THR A 119 11.59 20.06 16.71
C THR A 119 10.66 21.05 16.01
N TRP A 120 9.42 21.15 16.48
CA TRP A 120 8.47 22.15 15.94
C TRP A 120 8.75 23.52 16.56
N ALA A 121 8.83 24.53 15.70
CA ALA A 121 8.87 25.95 16.06
C ALA A 121 7.65 26.66 15.46
N HIS A 122 7.24 27.73 16.11
CA HIS A 122 6.10 28.53 15.68
C HIS A 122 6.57 29.78 14.92
N ILE A 123 5.95 30.07 13.78
CA ILE A 123 6.20 31.29 12.98
C ILE A 123 4.92 32.08 12.83
N GLN A 124 5.02 33.37 13.12
CA GLN A 124 3.96 34.33 12.79
C GLN A 124 4.55 35.49 11.98
N CYS A 125 3.94 35.79 10.83
CA CYS A 125 4.33 36.88 9.95
C CYS A 125 3.13 37.83 9.79
N HIS A 126 3.27 39.05 10.31
CA HIS A 126 2.26 40.10 10.28
C HIS A 126 2.66 41.17 9.26
N ILE A 127 1.86 41.32 8.21
CA ILE A 127 2.08 42.32 7.15
C ILE A 127 0.98 43.37 7.23
N GLN A 128 1.38 44.61 7.44
CA GLN A 128 0.52 45.80 7.41
C GLN A 128 0.95 46.70 6.24
N PRO A 129 0.13 47.68 5.81
CA PRO A 129 0.46 48.53 4.67
C PRO A 129 1.81 49.25 4.76
N ASN A 130 2.33 49.54 5.96
CA ASN A 130 3.54 50.31 6.19
C ASN A 130 4.61 49.61 7.04
N CYS A 131 4.37 48.37 7.47
CA CYS A 131 5.34 47.63 8.27
C CYS A 131 5.16 46.12 8.17
N VAL A 132 6.24 45.40 8.46
CA VAL A 132 6.23 43.94 8.60
C VAL A 132 6.83 43.55 9.93
N GLN A 133 6.24 42.54 10.55
CA GLN A 133 6.73 41.91 11.77
C GLN A 133 6.76 40.41 11.58
N ILE A 134 7.85 39.78 12.02
CA ILE A 134 7.98 38.32 12.03
C ILE A 134 8.39 37.85 13.41
N SER A 135 7.77 36.77 13.90
CA SER A 135 8.21 36.05 15.07
C SER A 135 8.64 34.63 14.73
N PHE A 136 9.62 34.14 15.49
CA PHE A 136 10.07 32.76 15.51
C PHE A 136 10.13 32.34 16.98
N ASN A 137 9.22 31.44 17.38
CA ASN A 137 8.91 31.15 18.78
C ASN A 137 8.64 32.45 19.56
N ASP A 138 9.38 32.68 20.66
CA ASP A 138 9.20 33.83 21.55
C ASP A 138 9.93 35.10 21.08
N GLN A 139 10.70 35.02 19.99
CA GLN A 139 11.45 36.16 19.46
C GLN A 139 10.70 36.84 18.32
N SER A 140 10.67 38.18 18.31
CA SER A 140 9.99 38.96 17.28
C SER A 140 10.84 40.12 16.78
N LEU A 141 10.81 40.37 15.48
CA LEU A 141 11.45 41.50 14.80
C LEU A 141 10.40 42.29 14.02
N LYS A 142 10.56 43.62 13.92
CA LYS A 142 9.64 44.51 13.21
C LYS A 142 10.39 45.62 12.48
N GLU A 143 9.95 45.94 11.27
CA GLU A 143 10.49 47.04 10.49
C GLU A 143 9.40 47.75 9.67
N ASN A 144 9.59 49.04 9.44
CA ASN A 144 8.68 49.87 8.66
C ASN A 144 9.22 50.08 7.24
N PHE A 145 8.33 50.18 6.26
CA PHE A 145 8.67 50.46 4.86
C PHE A 145 7.67 51.45 4.23
N THR A 146 7.94 51.86 3.00
CA THR A 146 7.07 52.81 2.28
C THR A 146 5.67 52.21 2.06
N PRO A 147 4.57 52.92 2.41
CA PRO A 147 3.24 52.34 2.36
C PRO A 147 2.86 51.67 1.02
N ILE A 148 2.29 50.47 1.10
CA ILE A 148 1.89 49.64 -0.04
C ILE A 148 0.41 49.31 0.01
N THR A 149 -0.19 49.03 -1.16
CA THR A 149 -1.56 48.53 -1.23
C THR A 149 -1.57 47.01 -1.15
N LEU A 150 -2.33 46.44 -0.21
CA LEU A 150 -2.45 45.00 0.01
C LEU A 150 -3.72 44.47 -0.67
N LYS A 151 -3.60 43.90 -1.87
CA LYS A 151 -4.69 43.16 -2.56
C LYS A 151 -4.13 41.88 -3.20
N ASN A 152 -5.03 40.97 -3.56
CA ASN A 152 -4.70 39.73 -4.27
C ASN A 152 -3.51 38.97 -3.65
N VAL A 153 -3.61 38.67 -2.36
CA VAL A 153 -2.54 38.00 -1.61
C VAL A 153 -2.55 36.50 -1.91
N LYS A 154 -1.38 35.96 -2.27
CA LYS A 154 -1.16 34.52 -2.45
C LYS A 154 -0.05 34.04 -1.55
N PHE A 155 -0.21 32.84 -1.01
CA PHE A 155 0.75 32.19 -0.14
C PHE A 155 1.33 30.98 -0.86
N ASN A 156 2.65 30.95 -1.04
CA ASN A 156 3.36 29.81 -1.58
C ASN A 156 4.43 29.38 -0.57
N PHE A 157 4.54 28.08 -0.31
CA PHE A 157 5.57 27.48 0.54
C PHE A 157 6.49 26.61 -0.30
N GLY A 158 7.78 26.65 0.01
CA GLY A 158 8.81 25.87 -0.67
C GLY A 158 8.97 26.24 -2.15
N TYR A 159 8.84 25.25 -3.02
CA TYR A 159 9.10 25.41 -4.45
C TYR A 159 8.04 26.33 -5.10
N SER A 160 8.46 27.23 -5.99
CA SER A 160 7.54 28.14 -6.68
C SER A 160 7.82 28.20 -8.18
N VAL A 161 6.77 28.01 -8.98
CA VAL A 161 6.75 28.24 -10.43
C VAL A 161 5.92 29.46 -10.83
N GLN A 162 5.51 30.27 -9.85
CA GLN A 162 4.71 31.47 -10.13
C GLN A 162 5.51 32.44 -11.04
N PRO A 163 4.93 32.92 -12.16
CA PRO A 163 5.62 33.82 -13.08
C PRO A 163 6.17 35.05 -12.35
N GLY A 164 7.46 35.36 -12.55
CA GLY A 164 8.16 36.47 -11.87
C GLY A 164 8.61 36.17 -10.44
N PHE A 165 8.20 35.03 -9.87
CA PHE A 165 8.41 34.66 -8.47
C PHE A 165 8.90 33.21 -8.34
N HIS A 166 9.78 32.80 -9.26
CA HIS A 166 10.33 31.45 -9.30
C HIS A 166 11.32 31.23 -8.16
N ALA A 167 11.14 30.14 -7.41
CA ALA A 167 12.03 29.76 -6.32
C ALA A 167 12.28 28.25 -6.36
N SER A 168 13.51 27.84 -6.63
CA SER A 168 13.86 26.42 -6.66
C SER A 168 14.32 25.87 -5.33
N ASP A 169 14.98 26.69 -4.50
CA ASP A 169 15.59 26.21 -3.26
C ASP A 169 14.57 26.12 -2.14
N VAL A 170 14.44 24.93 -1.58
CA VAL A 170 13.51 24.63 -0.50
C VAL A 170 14.36 24.14 0.67
N PRO A 171 14.22 24.66 1.90
CA PRO A 171 14.95 24.11 3.01
C PRO A 171 14.31 22.77 3.42
N PRO A 172 15.06 21.83 4.01
CA PRO A 172 14.49 20.61 4.56
C PRO A 172 13.53 20.95 5.69
N MET A 173 12.23 20.96 5.41
CA MET A 173 11.21 21.41 6.35
C MET A 173 9.94 20.57 6.28
N SER A 174 9.24 20.45 7.40
CA SER A 174 7.83 20.08 7.44
C SER A 174 7.03 21.26 8.00
N ILE A 175 5.82 21.50 7.51
CA ILE A 175 4.93 22.55 8.05
C ILE A 175 3.58 21.97 8.43
N ARG A 176 2.88 22.62 9.37
CA ARG A 176 1.49 22.32 9.74
C ARG A 176 0.79 23.55 10.28
N ASN A 177 -0.52 23.44 10.48
CA ASN A 177 -1.33 24.49 11.12
C ASN A 177 -1.28 25.85 10.42
N ILE A 178 -1.33 25.89 9.09
CA ILE A 178 -1.30 27.15 8.34
C ILE A 178 -2.60 27.91 8.57
N LYS A 179 -2.53 29.07 9.20
CA LYS A 179 -3.65 29.92 9.56
C LYS A 179 -3.44 31.33 9.04
N ILE A 180 -4.50 31.92 8.50
CA ILE A 180 -4.50 33.32 8.06
C ILE A 180 -5.58 34.06 8.84
N THR A 181 -5.20 35.20 9.42
CA THR A 181 -6.09 36.05 10.23
C THR A 181 -6.04 37.48 9.70
N ASN A 182 -7.17 38.17 9.66
CA ASN A 182 -7.21 39.60 9.33
C ASN A 182 -6.87 40.47 10.56
N GLU A 183 -6.69 41.78 10.38
CA GLU A 183 -6.42 42.72 11.50
C GLU A 183 -7.53 42.75 12.57
N GLU A 184 -8.76 42.38 12.22
CA GLU A 184 -9.89 42.32 13.15
C GLU A 184 -9.84 41.09 14.06
N GLY A 185 -8.84 40.21 13.89
CA GLY A 185 -8.68 38.96 14.64
C GLY A 185 -9.55 37.81 14.12
N LYS A 186 -10.25 37.98 13.00
CA LYS A 186 -11.06 36.91 12.38
C LYS A 186 -10.17 36.00 11.54
N THR A 187 -10.29 34.69 11.79
CA THR A 187 -9.62 33.67 10.97
C THR A 187 -10.27 33.62 9.58
N VAL A 188 -9.47 33.85 8.55
CA VAL A 188 -9.86 33.84 7.14
C VAL A 188 -9.82 32.42 6.57
N ALA A 189 -8.76 31.69 6.88
CA ALA A 189 -8.56 30.31 6.44
C ALA A 189 -7.64 29.59 7.45
N TYR A 190 -7.86 28.28 7.60
CA TYR A 190 -7.02 27.43 8.45
C TYR A 190 -6.88 26.03 7.86
N TRP A 191 -5.66 25.68 7.46
CA TRP A 191 -5.26 24.34 7.03
C TRP A 191 -4.47 23.64 8.14
N PRO A 192 -5.09 22.73 8.89
CA PRO A 192 -4.37 21.94 9.90
C PRO A 192 -3.25 21.09 9.30
N LEU A 193 -3.44 20.61 8.06
CA LEU A 193 -2.60 19.60 7.39
C LEU A 193 -2.52 18.27 8.17
N SER A 194 -3.53 17.97 8.97
CA SER A 194 -3.70 16.70 9.68
C SER A 194 -4.43 15.63 8.86
N LYS A 195 -5.15 16.07 7.82
CA LYS A 195 -5.81 15.24 6.81
C LYS A 195 -5.59 15.84 5.43
N HIS A 196 -5.70 15.03 4.38
CA HIS A 196 -5.44 15.49 3.03
C HIS A 196 -6.24 14.73 1.96
N SER A 197 -6.25 15.26 0.74
CA SER A 197 -6.47 14.50 -0.49
C SER A 197 -5.12 14.21 -1.15
N GLU A 198 -5.10 13.59 -2.33
CA GLU A 198 -3.83 13.20 -2.97
C GLU A 198 -2.90 14.40 -3.21
N PHE A 199 -3.41 15.47 -3.84
CA PHE A 199 -2.65 16.66 -4.24
C PHE A 199 -3.13 17.97 -3.59
N ALA A 200 -3.95 17.91 -2.54
CA ALA A 200 -4.41 19.10 -1.84
C ALA A 200 -4.76 18.84 -0.37
N SER A 201 -4.92 19.92 0.39
CA SER A 201 -5.60 19.90 1.69
C SER A 201 -6.60 21.05 1.73
N LEU A 202 -7.84 20.76 2.09
CA LEU A 202 -8.90 21.75 2.25
C LEU A 202 -8.78 22.44 3.60
N ASP A 203 -9.09 23.72 3.64
CA ASP A 203 -9.19 24.47 4.89
C ASP A 203 -10.41 24.01 5.70
N SER A 204 -10.30 24.15 7.02
CA SER A 204 -11.30 23.66 7.99
C SER A 204 -12.52 24.57 8.17
N LEU A 205 -12.50 25.81 7.66
CA LEU A 205 -13.62 26.74 7.79
C LEU A 205 -14.50 26.79 6.53
N HIS A 206 -13.89 26.83 5.36
CA HIS A 206 -14.57 27.16 4.10
C HIS A 206 -14.25 26.19 2.95
N SER A 207 -13.55 25.09 3.23
CA SER A 207 -13.10 24.10 2.24
C SER A 207 -12.29 24.69 1.07
N ILE A 208 -11.54 25.76 1.32
CA ILE A 208 -10.61 26.41 0.40
C ILE A 208 -9.41 25.48 0.19
N PRO A 209 -9.07 25.09 -1.05
CA PRO A 209 -7.96 24.19 -1.29
C PRO A 209 -6.60 24.89 -1.12
N ALA A 210 -5.69 24.23 -0.43
CA ALA A 210 -4.25 24.41 -0.56
C ALA A 210 -3.71 23.30 -1.47
N THR A 211 -3.27 23.67 -2.68
CA THR A 211 -2.77 22.72 -3.69
C THR A 211 -1.31 22.41 -3.43
N VAL A 212 -0.94 21.13 -3.53
CA VAL A 212 0.41 20.64 -3.22
C VAL A 212 0.98 19.93 -4.44
N THR A 213 2.23 20.27 -4.81
CA THR A 213 3.00 19.51 -5.80
C THR A 213 4.03 18.63 -5.11
N ASN A 214 4.24 17.41 -5.61
CA ASN A 214 5.10 16.39 -4.99
C ASN A 214 4.82 16.19 -3.48
N PRO A 215 3.57 15.87 -3.10
CA PRO A 215 3.15 15.80 -1.71
C PRO A 215 3.79 14.62 -0.99
N THR A 216 4.33 14.87 0.20
CA THR A 216 4.68 13.83 1.17
C THR A 216 3.98 14.18 2.49
N TRP A 217 2.87 13.51 2.80
CA TRP A 217 2.09 13.81 4.00
C TRP A 217 2.64 13.07 5.21
N GLU A 218 2.94 13.80 6.29
CA GLU A 218 3.52 13.21 7.52
C GLU A 218 2.59 12.20 8.19
N ILE A 219 1.27 12.41 8.06
CA ILE A 219 0.24 11.48 8.58
C ILE A 219 0.31 10.11 7.92
N ASN A 220 0.82 10.02 6.69
CA ASN A 220 0.92 8.74 5.97
C ASN A 220 1.95 7.78 6.59
N LYS A 221 2.84 8.27 7.46
CA LYS A 221 3.74 7.41 8.24
C LYS A 221 2.99 6.46 9.18
N HIS A 222 1.72 6.75 9.50
CA HIS A 222 0.87 5.89 10.33
C HIS A 222 0.07 4.85 9.53
N ILE A 223 0.11 4.92 8.19
CA ILE A 223 -0.68 4.04 7.30
C ILE A 223 0.14 3.40 6.17
N LYS A 224 1.45 3.66 6.10
CA LYS A 224 2.34 3.08 5.09
C LYS A 224 3.64 2.63 5.73
N TRP A 225 4.00 1.38 5.49
CA TRP A 225 5.29 0.84 5.89
C TRP A 225 6.40 1.51 5.11
N ASN A 226 7.35 2.11 5.82
CA ASN A 226 8.58 2.61 5.21
C ASN A 226 9.66 1.54 5.34
N LYS A 227 10.19 1.05 4.21
CA LYS A 227 11.36 0.16 4.23
C LYS A 227 12.60 1.00 4.58
N ILE A 228 13.21 0.74 5.73
CA ILE A 228 14.34 1.54 6.21
C ILE A 228 15.66 0.94 5.79
N GLU A 229 15.82 -0.38 5.92
CA GLU A 229 17.08 -1.06 5.61
C GLU A 229 16.85 -2.44 4.97
N SER A 230 17.87 -2.92 4.25
CA SER A 230 17.90 -4.25 3.66
C SER A 230 19.31 -4.83 3.76
N PHE A 231 19.43 -6.04 4.30
CA PHE A 231 20.69 -6.73 4.45
C PHE A 231 20.65 -8.08 3.75
N LYS A 232 21.74 -8.40 3.05
CA LYS A 232 22.05 -9.74 2.60
C LYS A 232 23.13 -10.28 3.51
N LEU A 233 22.75 -11.17 4.42
CA LEU A 233 23.64 -11.70 5.45
C LEU A 233 23.89 -13.20 5.22
N PRO A 234 24.93 -13.79 5.85
CA PRO A 234 25.12 -15.23 5.82
C PRO A 234 23.86 -16.00 6.24
N ILE A 235 23.61 -17.14 5.62
CA ILE A 235 22.45 -17.98 5.91
C ILE A 235 22.28 -18.29 7.39
N TYR A 236 21.02 -18.42 7.81
CA TYR A 236 20.62 -18.68 9.19
C TYR A 236 21.06 -17.57 10.18
N THR A 237 21.13 -16.33 9.70
CA THR A 237 21.30 -15.18 10.59
C THR A 237 20.11 -15.08 11.55
N GLN A 238 20.41 -15.00 12.84
CA GLN A 238 19.46 -14.95 13.95
C GLN A 238 19.13 -13.51 14.31
N ILE A 239 17.86 -13.19 14.55
CA ILE A 239 17.34 -11.85 14.80
C ILE A 239 16.92 -11.70 16.27
N CYS A 240 17.34 -10.62 16.92
CA CYS A 240 16.91 -10.28 18.28
C CYS A 240 16.72 -8.77 18.46
N GLN A 241 15.59 -8.35 19.03
CA GLN A 241 15.42 -6.97 19.47
C GLN A 241 15.85 -6.81 20.93
N VAL A 242 16.55 -5.71 21.22
CA VAL A 242 16.91 -5.26 22.56
C VAL A 242 16.21 -3.95 22.87
N LEU A 243 15.23 -4.01 23.78
CA LEU A 243 14.43 -2.87 24.26
C LEU A 243 15.13 -2.18 25.45
N THR A 244 16.30 -1.58 25.20
CA THR A 244 17.05 -0.73 26.15
C THR A 244 17.09 0.72 25.65
N SER A 245 17.81 1.62 26.32
CA SER A 245 17.91 3.05 25.95
C SER A 245 18.25 3.32 24.47
N ASP A 246 19.01 2.42 23.84
CA ASP A 246 19.52 2.62 22.47
C ASP A 246 18.69 1.94 21.38
N ASN A 247 17.61 1.21 21.77
CA ASN A 247 16.76 0.33 20.93
C ASN A 247 17.49 -0.24 19.70
N LYS A 248 18.10 -1.42 19.89
CA LYS A 248 18.92 -2.07 18.85
C LYS A 248 18.28 -3.38 18.40
N ILE A 249 18.36 -3.65 17.10
CA ILE A 249 18.04 -4.95 16.52
C ILE A 249 19.37 -5.61 16.14
N PHE A 250 19.65 -6.77 16.71
CA PHE A 250 20.85 -7.55 16.47
C PHE A 250 20.59 -8.68 15.48
N PHE A 251 21.55 -8.88 14.59
CA PHE A 251 21.61 -9.90 13.56
C PHE A 251 22.89 -10.70 13.74
N SER A 252 22.78 -11.89 14.33
CA SER A 252 23.92 -12.71 14.72
C SER A 252 24.12 -13.88 13.75
N ASN A 253 25.34 -14.07 13.27
CA ASN A 253 25.75 -15.24 12.49
C ASN A 253 27.12 -15.75 12.97
N SER A 254 27.66 -16.76 12.28
CA SER A 254 28.94 -17.40 12.65
C SER A 254 30.15 -16.49 12.53
N SER A 255 30.05 -15.38 11.81
CA SER A 255 31.18 -14.50 11.47
C SER A 255 31.14 -13.19 12.23
N PHE A 256 29.96 -12.62 12.44
CA PHE A 256 29.79 -11.32 13.09
C PHE A 256 28.40 -11.13 13.69
N ILE A 257 28.25 -10.06 14.47
CA ILE A 257 26.97 -9.55 14.95
C ILE A 257 26.79 -8.15 14.37
N LEU A 258 25.85 -7.99 13.44
CA LEU A 258 25.41 -6.68 12.96
C LEU A 258 24.34 -6.16 13.91
N TRP A 259 24.38 -4.88 14.26
CA TRP A 259 23.29 -4.23 14.96
C TRP A 259 22.80 -3.01 14.19
N TYR A 260 21.51 -2.74 14.29
CA TYR A 260 20.87 -1.55 13.76
C TYR A 260 20.16 -0.81 14.90
N SER A 261 20.51 0.46 15.12
CA SER A 261 19.85 1.33 16.10
C SER A 261 18.68 2.05 15.47
N THR A 262 17.49 1.84 16.03
CA THR A 262 16.26 2.51 15.60
C THR A 262 16.24 3.99 15.99
N THR A 263 17.00 4.38 17.02
CA THR A 263 17.11 5.77 17.48
C THR A 263 18.10 6.58 16.66
N GLU A 264 19.25 6.00 16.30
CA GLU A 264 20.31 6.70 15.55
C GLU A 264 20.16 6.53 14.03
N ASN A 265 19.30 5.61 13.58
CA ASN A 265 19.20 5.18 12.20
C ASN A 265 20.58 4.81 11.62
N LYS A 266 21.33 3.99 12.39
CA LYS A 266 22.71 3.61 12.09
C LYS A 266 22.88 2.11 12.30
N ALA A 267 23.65 1.48 11.43
CA ALA A 267 24.13 0.12 11.59
C ALA A 267 25.64 0.08 11.88
N ASP A 268 26.08 -0.91 12.65
CA ASP A 268 27.49 -1.22 12.86
C ASP A 268 27.69 -2.71 13.18
N THR A 269 28.94 -3.17 13.08
CA THR A 269 29.28 -4.60 13.20
C THR A 269 30.22 -4.85 14.35
N ILE A 270 29.92 -5.88 15.13
CA ILE A 270 30.82 -6.45 16.14
C ILE A 270 31.38 -7.75 15.58
N TYR A 271 32.71 -7.87 15.54
CA TYR A 271 33.40 -9.11 15.19
C TYR A 271 33.79 -9.84 16.48
N PRO A 272 33.12 -10.97 16.82
CA PRO A 272 33.45 -11.70 18.04
C PRO A 272 34.93 -12.09 18.09
N ILE A 273 35.57 -11.89 19.24
CA ILE A 273 36.97 -12.26 19.46
C ILE A 273 37.15 -13.78 19.38
N GLN A 274 36.17 -14.51 19.93
CA GLN A 274 36.10 -15.96 19.89
C GLN A 274 34.66 -16.46 20.02
N GLY A 275 34.47 -17.72 19.66
CA GLY A 275 33.20 -18.41 19.73
C GLY A 275 32.18 -17.98 18.67
N VAL A 276 31.07 -18.72 18.62
CA VAL A 276 30.00 -18.58 17.64
C VAL A 276 28.62 -18.81 18.27
N PRO A 277 27.54 -18.19 17.75
CA PRO A 277 26.18 -18.62 18.05
C PRO A 277 25.92 -20.02 17.46
N TYR A 278 24.86 -20.68 17.90
CA TYR A 278 24.41 -21.90 17.22
C TYR A 278 23.85 -21.56 15.84
N ILE A 279 24.15 -22.40 14.85
CA ILE A 279 23.68 -22.24 13.47
C ILE A 279 22.52 -23.22 13.24
N GLU A 280 21.33 -22.82 13.68
CA GLU A 280 20.12 -23.62 13.49
C GLU A 280 19.18 -22.95 12.49
N LYS A 281 18.59 -23.77 11.60
CA LYS A 281 17.69 -23.31 10.56
C LYS A 281 16.50 -22.52 11.14
N ASN A 282 16.52 -21.19 10.98
CA ASN A 282 15.47 -20.28 11.48
C ASN A 282 15.19 -20.35 12.99
N ASN A 283 16.22 -20.63 13.80
CA ASN A 283 16.22 -20.29 15.21
C ASN A 283 16.65 -18.82 15.41
N GLN A 284 16.15 -18.17 16.46
CA GLN A 284 16.42 -16.75 16.74
C GLN A 284 17.19 -16.61 18.06
N THR A 285 18.01 -15.56 18.17
CA THR A 285 18.62 -15.21 19.45
C THR A 285 17.59 -14.49 20.32
N ILE A 286 17.80 -14.54 21.63
CA ILE A 286 16.99 -13.78 22.58
C ILE A 286 17.89 -13.00 23.52
N TYR A 287 17.49 -11.78 23.85
CA TYR A 287 18.21 -10.95 24.80
C TYR A 287 17.74 -11.24 26.22
N ASN A 288 18.70 -11.49 27.11
CA ASN A 288 18.41 -11.57 28.53
C ASN A 288 18.75 -10.23 29.22
N PRO A 289 17.73 -9.46 29.67
CA PRO A 289 17.96 -8.14 30.26
C PRO A 289 18.60 -8.18 31.65
N TYR A 290 18.60 -9.33 32.33
CA TYR A 290 19.15 -9.46 33.69
C TYR A 290 20.66 -9.70 33.69
N TYR A 291 21.18 -10.30 32.61
CA TYR A 291 22.60 -10.56 32.44
C TYR A 291 23.26 -9.67 31.39
N HIS A 292 22.45 -8.90 30.63
CA HIS A 292 22.89 -8.11 29.50
C HIS A 292 23.64 -8.94 28.45
N GLU A 293 23.02 -10.03 28.02
CA GLU A 293 23.62 -11.02 27.11
C GLU A 293 22.66 -11.37 25.96
N LEU A 294 23.20 -11.69 24.78
CA LEU A 294 22.44 -12.40 23.75
C LEU A 294 22.60 -13.90 23.97
N TRP A 295 21.49 -14.63 23.96
CA TRP A 295 21.47 -16.06 24.12
C TRP A 295 21.09 -16.69 22.79
N SER A 296 21.99 -17.52 22.28
CA SER A 296 21.75 -18.46 21.18
C SER A 296 21.68 -19.85 21.78
N TYR A 297 20.77 -20.69 21.28
CA TYR A 297 20.48 -21.98 21.86
C TYR A 297 20.19 -23.03 20.80
N ASP A 298 20.36 -24.29 21.16
CA ASP A 298 19.92 -25.45 20.41
C ASP A 298 19.01 -26.32 21.28
N PHE A 299 18.35 -27.30 20.67
CA PHE A 299 17.42 -28.21 21.37
C PHE A 299 18.03 -29.56 21.79
N ASP A 300 19.33 -29.75 21.60
CA ASP A 300 20.06 -30.91 22.08
C ASP A 300 20.13 -30.90 23.61
N LYS A 301 19.94 -32.06 24.23
CA LYS A 301 19.93 -32.18 25.69
C LYS A 301 21.31 -32.00 26.31
N HIS A 302 22.37 -32.10 25.51
CA HIS A 302 23.75 -32.10 26.00
C HIS A 302 24.50 -30.78 25.73
N LYS A 303 23.80 -29.74 25.24
CA LYS A 303 24.43 -28.48 24.86
C LYS A 303 23.98 -27.33 25.76
N ASN A 304 24.96 -26.50 26.12
CA ASN A 304 24.76 -25.27 26.88
C ASN A 304 24.22 -24.14 25.99
N LEU A 305 23.79 -23.05 26.60
CA LEU A 305 23.55 -21.82 25.84
C LEU A 305 24.86 -21.27 25.29
N SER A 306 24.83 -20.75 24.06
CA SER A 306 25.87 -19.87 23.56
C SER A 306 25.52 -18.44 23.98
N LEU A 307 26.32 -17.90 24.91
CA LEU A 307 26.11 -16.60 25.54
C LEU A 307 27.06 -15.59 24.92
N PHE A 308 26.53 -14.55 24.29
CA PHE A 308 27.33 -13.40 23.86
C PHE A 308 27.42 -12.37 24.96
N ASN A 309 28.64 -12.05 25.36
CA ASN A 309 28.91 -11.01 26.35
C ASN A 309 29.46 -9.75 25.66
N PHE A 310 28.75 -8.64 25.78
CA PHE A 310 29.12 -7.38 25.13
C PHE A 310 30.42 -6.76 25.65
N ALA A 311 30.81 -7.04 26.91
CA ALA A 311 32.00 -6.46 27.52
C ALA A 311 33.30 -7.10 27.00
N ASN A 312 33.30 -8.41 26.75
CA ASN A 312 34.45 -9.13 26.20
C ASN A 312 34.29 -9.50 24.71
N GLN A 313 33.17 -9.13 24.09
CA GLN A 313 32.85 -9.39 22.67
C GLN A 313 33.09 -10.84 22.25
N SER A 314 32.65 -11.80 23.06
CA SER A 314 32.88 -13.23 22.82
C SER A 314 31.63 -14.05 23.07
N TRP A 315 31.48 -15.13 22.29
CA TRP A 315 30.51 -16.19 22.57
C TRP A 315 31.13 -17.26 23.47
N SER A 316 30.32 -17.92 24.29
CA SER A 316 30.76 -19.03 25.15
C SER A 316 30.88 -20.38 24.42
N ASN A 317 30.26 -20.53 23.25
CA ASN A 317 30.29 -21.75 22.44
C ASN A 317 31.28 -21.64 21.27
N ASN A 318 31.89 -22.76 20.86
CA ASN A 318 32.77 -22.85 19.69
C ASN A 318 32.29 -23.86 18.65
N ASP A 319 31.09 -24.42 18.82
CA ASP A 319 30.54 -25.44 17.93
C ASP A 319 29.83 -24.79 16.72
N PRO A 320 30.34 -24.98 15.49
CA PRO A 320 29.76 -24.41 14.28
C PRO A 320 28.79 -25.37 13.57
N GLU A 321 28.44 -26.51 14.18
CA GLU A 321 27.59 -27.52 13.56
C GLU A 321 26.21 -26.94 13.20
N ILE A 322 25.84 -27.09 11.92
CA ILE A 322 24.51 -26.72 11.43
C ILE A 322 23.52 -27.83 11.77
N LYS A 323 22.44 -27.48 12.49
CA LYS A 323 21.39 -28.44 12.86
C LYS A 323 20.02 -28.05 12.33
N ASN A 324 19.18 -29.07 12.13
CA ASN A 324 17.76 -28.89 11.89
C ASN A 324 17.06 -28.72 13.26
N PRO A 325 16.33 -27.62 13.49
CA PRO A 325 15.69 -27.39 14.77
C PRO A 325 14.49 -28.30 14.96
N ASP A 326 14.43 -28.92 16.14
CA ASP A 326 13.27 -29.69 16.57
C ASP A 326 12.03 -28.80 16.79
N TYR A 327 12.22 -27.50 17.06
CA TYR A 327 11.15 -26.56 17.42
C TYR A 327 11.20 -25.31 16.52
N SER A 328 11.34 -25.45 15.20
CA SER A 328 11.31 -24.29 14.28
C SER A 328 10.05 -23.43 14.50
N GLN A 329 10.17 -22.10 14.41
CA GLN A 329 9.04 -21.16 14.58
C GLN A 329 8.33 -21.25 15.95
N HIS A 330 9.04 -21.67 17.01
CA HIS A 330 8.56 -21.58 18.38
C HIS A 330 8.49 -20.12 18.86
N ASN A 331 7.66 -19.84 19.86
CA ASN A 331 7.70 -18.58 20.58
C ASN A 331 8.70 -18.68 21.73
N ALA A 332 9.42 -17.60 22.02
CA ALA A 332 10.41 -17.55 23.09
C ALA A 332 10.23 -16.29 23.95
N PHE A 333 10.52 -16.40 25.25
CA PHE A 333 10.53 -15.26 26.17
C PHE A 333 11.49 -15.49 27.34
N ILE A 334 11.95 -14.39 27.95
CA ILE A 334 12.68 -14.41 29.22
C ILE A 334 11.70 -14.11 30.35
N SER A 335 11.60 -15.02 31.33
CA SER A 335 10.74 -14.82 32.49
C SER A 335 11.35 -13.79 33.44
N SER A 336 10.53 -12.88 33.94
CA SER A 336 10.95 -11.90 34.93
C SER A 336 11.10 -12.46 36.34
N PHE A 337 10.61 -13.68 36.57
CA PHE A 337 10.60 -14.33 37.89
C PHE A 337 11.92 -15.05 38.21
N ASP A 338 12.50 -15.72 37.23
CA ASP A 338 13.68 -16.56 37.40
C ASP A 338 14.77 -16.32 36.35
N SER A 339 14.59 -15.29 35.51
CA SER A 339 15.51 -14.89 34.44
C SER A 339 15.82 -16.00 33.43
N CYS A 340 15.00 -17.06 33.37
CA CYS A 340 15.19 -18.19 32.49
C CYS A 340 14.53 -17.98 31.12
N LEU A 341 15.04 -18.69 30.12
CA LEU A 341 14.45 -18.80 28.79
C LEU A 341 13.32 -19.83 28.82
N TYR A 342 12.17 -19.43 28.30
CA TYR A 342 11.04 -20.31 28.05
C TYR A 342 10.69 -20.30 26.57
N ILE A 343 10.38 -21.48 26.03
CA ILE A 343 9.86 -21.62 24.68
C ILE A 343 8.52 -22.34 24.67
N PHE A 344 7.67 -22.01 23.70
CA PHE A 344 6.38 -22.68 23.48
C PHE A 344 6.19 -23.00 22.00
N GLY A 345 5.64 -24.18 21.73
CA GLY A 345 5.19 -24.58 20.41
C GLY A 345 6.34 -24.85 19.44
N GLY A 346 6.08 -24.78 18.15
CA GLY A 346 7.06 -24.99 17.08
C GLY A 346 6.85 -26.30 16.33
N TYR A 347 7.65 -26.48 15.28
CA TYR A 347 7.54 -27.58 14.34
C TYR A 347 8.91 -28.18 14.01
N GLY A 348 8.96 -29.50 13.85
CA GLY A 348 10.16 -30.23 13.47
C GLY A 348 9.91 -31.73 13.52
N ASN A 349 10.65 -32.50 12.73
CA ASN A 349 10.50 -33.96 12.60
C ASN A 349 9.04 -34.38 12.33
N TYR A 350 8.36 -33.66 11.43
CA TYR A 350 6.96 -33.89 11.04
C TYR A 350 5.94 -33.74 12.19
N GLN A 351 6.31 -33.04 13.27
CA GLN A 351 5.45 -32.84 14.44
C GLN A 351 5.31 -31.37 14.82
N TYR A 352 4.05 -30.91 14.92
CA TYR A 352 3.69 -29.69 15.63
C TYR A 352 3.74 -29.94 17.13
N LYS A 353 4.15 -28.93 17.91
CA LYS A 353 4.39 -29.08 19.35
C LYS A 353 3.56 -28.06 20.14
N ASN A 354 3.30 -28.37 21.41
CA ASN A 354 2.61 -27.50 22.37
C ASN A 354 3.25 -27.57 23.77
N LYS A 355 4.50 -28.04 23.86
CA LYS A 355 5.23 -28.12 25.13
C LYS A 355 5.79 -26.76 25.49
N ILE A 356 5.85 -26.48 26.78
CA ILE A 356 6.68 -25.41 27.33
C ILE A 356 8.00 -26.04 27.77
N LEU A 357 9.12 -25.53 27.27
CA LEU A 357 10.45 -25.91 27.73
C LEU A 357 11.15 -24.73 28.38
N LYS A 358 11.82 -24.99 29.50
CA LYS A 358 12.63 -24.03 30.25
C LYS A 358 14.11 -24.34 30.06
N LYS A 359 14.92 -23.31 29.88
CA LYS A 359 16.38 -23.37 29.88
C LYS A 359 16.94 -22.30 30.82
N GLN A 360 17.75 -22.75 31.78
CA GLN A 360 18.46 -21.85 32.68
C GLN A 360 19.79 -21.42 32.07
N ARG A 361 20.38 -20.34 32.58
CA ARG A 361 21.60 -19.76 32.03
C ARG A 361 22.80 -20.73 31.96
N LEU A 362 22.96 -21.59 32.97
CA LEU A 362 24.14 -22.46 33.16
C LEU A 362 23.78 -23.96 33.25
N ASP A 363 22.55 -24.33 32.91
CA ASP A 363 22.10 -25.74 32.94
C ASP A 363 22.25 -26.37 31.55
N ASP A 364 22.80 -27.58 31.51
CA ASP A 364 22.99 -28.36 30.29
C ASP A 364 21.66 -28.83 29.69
N ASN A 365 20.58 -28.97 30.48
CA ASN A 365 19.34 -29.61 30.02
C ASN A 365 18.15 -28.66 29.83
N TRP A 366 17.35 -28.91 28.80
CA TRP A 366 15.99 -28.39 28.68
C TRP A 366 15.05 -29.10 29.66
N GLN A 367 14.30 -28.33 30.44
CA GLN A 367 13.36 -28.85 31.43
C GLN A 367 11.92 -28.66 30.93
N PRO A 368 11.11 -29.73 30.79
CA PRO A 368 9.71 -29.60 30.43
C PRO A 368 8.92 -28.96 31.57
N VAL A 369 8.02 -28.04 31.24
CA VAL A 369 7.16 -27.34 32.18
C VAL A 369 5.71 -27.75 31.92
N SER A 370 5.04 -28.24 32.96
CA SER A 370 3.60 -28.50 32.91
C SER A 370 2.82 -27.20 33.01
N TYR A 371 1.72 -27.10 32.26
CA TYR A 371 0.78 -25.98 32.32
C TYR A 371 -0.65 -26.50 32.45
N GLU A 372 -1.52 -25.72 33.07
CA GLU A 372 -2.94 -26.05 33.21
C GLU A 372 -3.71 -25.55 31.99
N GLY A 373 -4.60 -26.37 31.43
CA GLY A 373 -5.38 -26.04 30.22
C GLY A 373 -4.91 -26.81 28.98
N GLU A 374 -5.60 -26.63 27.86
CA GLU A 374 -5.28 -27.29 26.61
C GLU A 374 -4.99 -26.24 25.53
N ILE A 375 -3.76 -26.24 25.02
CA ILE A 375 -3.39 -25.52 23.80
C ILE A 375 -3.00 -26.57 22.77
N PHE A 376 -3.70 -26.60 21.63
CA PHE A 376 -3.35 -27.55 20.58
C PHE A 376 -1.96 -27.29 19.98
N PRO A 377 -1.24 -28.35 19.55
CA PRO A 377 0.04 -28.25 18.87
C PRO A 377 0.04 -27.29 17.68
N ARG A 378 1.03 -26.38 17.66
CA ARG A 378 1.09 -25.29 16.68
C ARG A 378 2.48 -24.69 16.51
N TYR A 379 2.69 -24.06 15.35
CA TYR A 379 3.80 -23.16 15.04
C TYR A 379 3.26 -21.93 14.29
N LEU A 380 4.11 -20.96 13.96
CA LEU A 380 3.71 -19.69 13.30
C LEU A 380 2.63 -18.94 14.10
N SER A 381 2.69 -19.07 15.43
CA SER A 381 1.88 -18.31 16.39
C SER A 381 2.65 -17.07 16.84
N GLY A 382 1.91 -16.04 17.26
CA GLY A 382 2.49 -14.86 17.87
C GLY A 382 2.35 -14.91 19.39
N ALA A 383 3.41 -14.55 20.11
CA ALA A 383 3.36 -14.41 21.56
C ALA A 383 3.86 -13.02 21.99
N GLY A 384 3.35 -12.48 23.09
CA GLY A 384 3.79 -11.18 23.59
C GLY A 384 3.32 -10.93 25.01
N PHE A 385 4.08 -10.15 25.78
CA PHE A 385 3.68 -9.79 27.14
C PHE A 385 2.49 -8.84 27.11
N LYS A 386 1.40 -9.20 27.81
CA LYS A 386 0.36 -8.24 28.20
C LYS A 386 0.90 -7.36 29.31
N ASN A 387 1.52 -7.98 30.32
CA ASN A 387 2.19 -7.34 31.44
C ASN A 387 3.31 -8.27 31.95
N LYS A 388 4.01 -7.90 33.04
CA LYS A 388 5.17 -8.65 33.56
C LYS A 388 4.89 -10.14 33.88
N ASN A 389 3.64 -10.49 34.16
CA ASN A 389 3.25 -11.81 34.67
C ASN A 389 2.38 -12.59 33.67
N THR A 390 2.01 -11.99 32.55
CA THR A 390 1.04 -12.59 31.62
C THR A 390 1.52 -12.45 30.20
N ILE A 391 1.64 -13.58 29.52
CA ILE A 391 1.88 -13.67 28.08
C ILE A 391 0.57 -13.97 27.38
N LEU A 392 0.35 -13.32 26.25
CA LEU A 392 -0.69 -13.68 25.31
C LEU A 392 -0.08 -14.53 24.20
N LEU A 393 -0.79 -15.58 23.81
CA LEU A 393 -0.46 -16.44 22.68
C LEU A 393 -1.63 -16.40 21.70
N PHE A 394 -1.37 -16.01 20.46
CA PHE A 394 -2.38 -15.83 19.42
C PHE A 394 -2.05 -16.63 18.16
N GLY A 395 -3.08 -17.35 17.68
CA GLY A 395 -3.09 -17.97 16.37
C GLY A 395 -2.09 -19.10 16.17
N GLY A 396 -1.56 -19.22 14.96
CA GLY A 396 -0.68 -20.32 14.51
C GLY A 396 -1.43 -21.41 13.75
N CYS A 397 -0.72 -22.47 13.35
CA CYS A 397 -1.34 -23.59 12.66
C CYS A 397 -0.72 -24.95 13.04
N GLY A 398 -1.48 -26.03 12.88
CA GLY A 398 -1.10 -27.38 13.26
C GLY A 398 -2.31 -28.32 13.28
N ASN A 399 -2.35 -29.30 14.19
CA ASN A 399 -3.56 -30.08 14.45
C ASN A 399 -3.57 -30.62 15.89
N PRO A 400 -4.72 -31.03 16.45
CA PRO A 400 -4.83 -31.47 17.84
C PRO A 400 -3.90 -32.63 18.22
N GLN A 401 -3.55 -33.50 17.26
CA GLN A 401 -2.66 -34.64 17.48
C GLN A 401 -1.17 -34.31 17.27
N GLY A 402 -0.86 -33.11 16.77
CA GLY A 402 0.50 -32.66 16.49
C GLY A 402 1.21 -33.37 15.34
N LYS A 403 0.47 -34.06 14.46
CA LYS A 403 1.02 -34.95 13.44
C LYS A 403 0.82 -34.41 12.04
N GLN A 404 1.89 -34.10 11.30
CA GLN A 404 1.77 -33.48 9.97
C GLN A 404 0.92 -34.29 8.99
N GLU A 405 0.94 -35.62 9.07
CA GLU A 405 0.17 -36.50 8.17
C GLU A 405 -1.36 -36.32 8.29
N LEU A 406 -1.84 -35.64 9.34
CA LEU A 406 -3.26 -35.35 9.55
C LEU A 406 -3.70 -33.99 8.97
N GLY A 407 -2.80 -33.28 8.29
CA GLY A 407 -3.07 -31.97 7.69
C GLY A 407 -2.93 -30.81 8.68
N ILE A 408 -3.22 -29.61 8.18
CA ILE A 408 -3.03 -28.33 8.89
C ILE A 408 -4.39 -27.67 9.12
N ILE A 409 -4.58 -27.17 10.33
CA ILE A 409 -5.67 -26.33 10.78
C ILE A 409 -5.05 -25.01 11.24
N ASN A 410 -5.53 -23.89 10.70
CA ASN A 410 -5.19 -22.56 11.21
C ASN A 410 -6.03 -22.27 12.46
N TYR A 411 -5.37 -21.83 13.51
CA TYR A 411 -6.00 -21.42 14.76
C TYR A 411 -6.17 -19.90 14.78
N TYR A 412 -7.32 -19.45 15.28
CA TYR A 412 -7.65 -18.03 15.49
C TYR A 412 -8.14 -17.82 16.93
N ASP A 413 -7.41 -18.40 17.88
CA ASP A 413 -7.68 -18.34 19.30
C ASP A 413 -6.61 -17.51 20.03
N LEU A 414 -7.04 -16.89 21.13
CA LEU A 414 -6.17 -16.14 22.03
C LEU A 414 -6.14 -16.84 23.39
N TYR A 415 -4.94 -17.07 23.92
CA TYR A 415 -4.73 -17.58 25.27
C TYR A 415 -3.96 -16.57 26.11
N SER A 416 -4.28 -16.50 27.39
CA SER A 416 -3.41 -15.90 28.40
C SER A 416 -2.69 -17.00 29.18
N ILE A 417 -1.38 -16.84 29.37
CA ILE A 417 -0.51 -17.76 30.11
C ILE A 417 0.14 -16.95 31.24
N ASP A 418 -0.09 -17.37 32.49
CA ASP A 418 0.62 -16.83 33.65
C ASP A 418 2.07 -17.34 33.66
N THR A 419 3.04 -16.44 33.79
CA THR A 419 4.47 -16.79 33.68
C THR A 419 5.10 -17.33 34.96
N GLN A 420 4.36 -17.37 36.07
CA GLN A 420 4.81 -17.91 37.35
C GLN A 420 4.35 -19.36 37.56
N ASN A 421 3.08 -19.64 37.32
CA ASN A 421 2.47 -20.95 37.56
C ASN A 421 2.01 -21.65 36.27
N PHE A 422 2.15 -21.02 35.11
CA PHE A 422 1.75 -21.57 33.82
C PHE A 422 0.28 -21.97 33.76
N LYS A 423 -0.59 -21.28 34.51
CA LYS A 423 -2.02 -21.39 34.32
C LYS A 423 -2.41 -20.76 32.99
N THR A 424 -3.02 -21.56 32.12
CA THR A 424 -3.47 -21.10 30.80
C THR A 424 -4.98 -20.94 30.78
N GLN A 425 -5.45 -19.85 30.20
CA GLN A 425 -6.86 -19.60 29.94
C GLN A 425 -7.06 -19.20 28.48
N LYS A 426 -7.96 -19.90 27.78
CA LYS A 426 -8.45 -19.45 26.48
C LYS A 426 -9.37 -18.24 26.71
N LEU A 427 -9.05 -17.13 26.07
CA LEU A 427 -9.84 -15.89 26.18
C LEU A 427 -10.99 -15.91 25.18
N TRP A 428 -10.70 -16.21 23.91
CA TRP A 428 -11.70 -16.31 22.86
C TRP A 428 -11.16 -17.07 21.64
N SER A 429 -12.03 -17.33 20.66
CA SER A 429 -11.66 -17.80 19.33
C SER A 429 -12.58 -17.21 18.27
N ILE A 430 -12.05 -16.96 17.09
CA ILE A 430 -12.75 -16.40 15.94
C ILE A 430 -13.08 -17.53 14.96
N GLU A 431 -14.30 -17.53 14.41
CA GLU A 431 -14.68 -18.45 13.34
C GLU A 431 -14.18 -17.92 11.98
N ASN A 432 -13.52 -18.77 11.19
CA ASN A 432 -13.04 -18.39 9.86
C ASN A 432 -14.12 -18.64 8.79
N GLU A 433 -15.17 -17.82 8.78
CA GLU A 433 -16.32 -17.99 7.89
C GLU A 433 -15.98 -17.82 6.40
N ASN A 434 -14.92 -17.07 6.06
CA ASN A 434 -14.57 -16.71 4.69
C ASN A 434 -13.45 -17.56 4.06
N ASN A 435 -12.90 -18.55 4.78
CA ASN A 435 -11.73 -19.34 4.36
C ASN A 435 -10.49 -18.49 4.02
N ASP A 436 -10.36 -17.28 4.57
CA ASP A 436 -9.18 -16.44 4.40
C ASP A 436 -8.13 -16.89 5.42
N ASN A 437 -7.35 -17.92 5.06
CA ASN A 437 -6.37 -18.50 5.98
C ASN A 437 -5.15 -17.62 6.16
N TYR A 438 -4.73 -17.41 7.41
CA TYR A 438 -3.49 -16.72 7.73
C TYR A 438 -2.85 -17.30 9.00
N VAL A 439 -1.56 -17.03 9.15
CA VAL A 439 -0.78 -17.24 10.37
C VAL A 439 -0.19 -15.92 10.84
N VAL A 440 0.57 -15.96 11.94
CA VAL A 440 1.03 -14.77 12.65
C VAL A 440 2.55 -14.76 12.74
N GLY A 441 3.15 -13.56 12.65
CA GLY A 441 4.56 -13.35 12.98
C GLY A 441 4.87 -13.74 14.44
N ASN A 442 6.14 -13.98 14.74
CA ASN A 442 6.54 -14.62 16.00
C ASN A 442 6.19 -13.80 17.27
N ASN A 443 6.07 -12.48 17.15
CA ASN A 443 5.77 -11.57 18.25
C ASN A 443 4.50 -10.77 18.00
N ILE A 444 3.74 -10.49 19.06
CA ILE A 444 2.61 -9.55 19.06
C ILE A 444 2.86 -8.39 20.02
N ILE A 445 2.30 -7.22 19.71
CA ILE A 445 2.43 -6.02 20.53
C ILE A 445 1.10 -5.75 21.22
N VAL A 446 1.07 -5.86 22.56
CA VAL A 446 -0.14 -5.61 23.35
C VAL A 446 -0.22 -4.15 23.74
N ASP A 447 -1.35 -3.51 23.44
CA ASP A 447 -1.71 -2.16 23.86
C ASP A 447 -2.88 -2.23 24.84
N GLU A 448 -2.57 -2.41 26.12
CA GLU A 448 -3.57 -2.45 27.19
C GLU A 448 -4.36 -1.14 27.29
N LYS A 449 -3.75 0.01 26.92
CA LYS A 449 -4.40 1.32 27.03
C LYS A 449 -5.58 1.43 26.07
N ASN A 450 -5.45 0.86 24.88
CA ASN A 450 -6.51 0.87 23.86
C ASN A 450 -7.22 -0.49 23.70
N ASN A 451 -7.07 -1.37 24.69
CA ASN A 451 -7.71 -2.70 24.75
C ASN A 451 -7.51 -3.58 23.49
N LYS A 452 -6.32 -3.56 22.91
CA LYS A 452 -6.02 -4.31 21.67
C LYS A 452 -4.61 -4.86 21.67
N PHE A 453 -4.35 -5.80 20.77
CA PHE A 453 -2.98 -6.16 20.39
C PHE A 453 -2.82 -6.13 18.88
N TYR A 454 -1.58 -6.00 18.44
CA TYR A 454 -1.18 -5.92 17.04
C TYR A 454 -0.36 -7.13 16.64
N ALA A 455 -0.61 -7.62 15.44
CA ALA A 455 0.01 -8.81 14.90
C ALA A 455 0.29 -8.64 13.40
N LEU A 456 1.43 -9.17 12.94
CA LEU A 456 1.71 -9.32 11.51
C LEU A 456 1.04 -10.60 11.03
N CYS A 457 0.08 -10.49 10.13
CA CYS A 457 -0.67 -11.62 9.60
C CYS A 457 -0.32 -11.83 8.12
N PHE A 458 -0.15 -13.08 7.70
CA PHE A 458 0.17 -13.43 6.32
C PHE A 458 -0.43 -14.78 5.91
N PRO A 459 -0.86 -14.95 4.65
CA PRO A 459 -1.25 -16.25 4.11
C PRO A 459 -0.09 -17.26 4.17
N ASN A 460 -0.38 -18.47 4.62
CA ASN A 460 0.58 -19.58 4.72
C ASN A 460 0.35 -20.69 3.67
N ASP A 461 -0.51 -20.44 2.69
CA ASP A 461 -0.88 -21.37 1.61
C ASP A 461 -0.27 -21.00 0.26
N CYS A 462 0.50 -19.91 0.19
CA CYS A 462 1.19 -19.45 -1.02
C CYS A 462 2.62 -18.95 -0.72
N SER A 463 3.51 -19.07 -1.71
CA SER A 463 4.90 -18.64 -1.54
C SER A 463 5.12 -17.16 -1.81
N ASN A 464 4.41 -16.60 -2.79
CA ASN A 464 4.38 -15.15 -2.99
C ASN A 464 3.30 -14.55 -2.10
N SER A 465 3.63 -14.41 -0.82
CA SER A 465 2.72 -13.96 0.23
C SER A 465 2.91 -12.46 0.49
N TYR A 466 2.17 -11.95 1.46
CA TYR A 466 2.27 -10.58 1.94
C TYR A 466 1.95 -10.53 3.43
N ILE A 467 2.57 -9.59 4.13
CA ILE A 467 2.30 -9.31 5.53
C ILE A 467 1.35 -8.11 5.61
N LEU A 468 0.31 -8.26 6.43
CA LEU A 468 -0.64 -7.22 6.78
C LEU A 468 -0.62 -7.01 8.30
N LEU A 469 -0.61 -5.76 8.75
CA LEU A 469 -0.76 -5.45 10.16
C LEU A 469 -2.24 -5.53 10.53
N LYS A 470 -2.59 -6.37 11.51
CA LYS A 470 -3.94 -6.41 12.09
C LYS A 470 -3.88 -6.05 13.56
N SER A 471 -4.88 -5.32 14.05
CA SER A 471 -5.17 -5.30 15.48
C SER A 471 -6.33 -6.22 15.80
N PHE A 472 -6.38 -6.70 17.03
CA PHE A 472 -7.48 -7.49 17.58
C PHE A 472 -7.85 -6.93 18.95
N ASP A 473 -9.14 -6.76 19.19
CA ASP A 473 -9.67 -6.40 20.51
C ASP A 473 -9.38 -7.51 21.53
N LEU A 474 -8.92 -7.14 22.73
CA LEU A 474 -8.51 -8.11 23.75
C LEU A 474 -9.68 -8.90 24.32
N ASP A 475 -10.91 -8.38 24.29
CA ASP A 475 -12.07 -9.00 24.91
C ASP A 475 -12.83 -9.93 23.94
N ASN A 476 -12.94 -9.55 22.67
CA ASN A 476 -13.80 -10.25 21.71
C ASN A 476 -13.11 -10.67 20.39
N GLY A 477 -11.86 -10.26 20.15
CA GLY A 477 -11.11 -10.62 18.95
C GLY A 477 -11.55 -9.93 17.66
N ASN A 478 -12.43 -8.92 17.72
CA ASN A 478 -12.76 -8.10 16.56
C ASN A 478 -11.48 -7.51 15.97
N SER A 479 -11.29 -7.71 14.66
CA SER A 479 -10.05 -7.36 13.99
C SER A 479 -10.20 -6.16 13.06
N THR A 480 -9.17 -5.31 13.02
CA THR A 480 -9.06 -4.20 12.07
C THR A 480 -7.74 -4.31 11.32
N ASN A 481 -7.78 -4.11 10.01
CA ASN A 481 -6.59 -4.08 9.15
C ASN A 481 -5.98 -2.67 9.16
N TYR A 482 -4.66 -2.59 9.23
CA TYR A 482 -3.90 -1.35 9.24
C TYR A 482 -2.79 -1.39 8.21
N ALA A 483 -2.37 -0.18 7.83
CA ALA A 483 -1.30 0.08 6.89
C ALA A 483 -1.50 -0.58 5.51
N ASP A 484 -0.54 -0.35 4.62
CA ASP A 484 -0.37 -1.15 3.43
C ASP A 484 0.30 -2.50 3.75
N THR A 485 0.46 -3.33 2.72
CA THR A 485 1.07 -4.66 2.86
C THR A 485 2.58 -4.62 2.63
N ILE A 486 3.32 -5.44 3.37
CA ILE A 486 4.74 -5.71 3.09
C ILE A 486 4.82 -6.95 2.18
N PRO A 487 5.48 -6.89 1.00
CA PRO A 487 5.76 -8.08 0.20
C PRO A 487 6.55 -9.12 1.00
N PHE A 488 6.13 -10.38 0.99
CA PHE A 488 6.73 -11.41 1.84
C PHE A 488 6.82 -12.77 1.14
N THR A 489 8.04 -13.21 0.85
CA THR A 489 8.27 -14.57 0.36
C THR A 489 8.12 -15.56 1.51
N PHE A 490 7.09 -16.39 1.47
CA PHE A 490 6.84 -17.42 2.46
C PHE A 490 7.27 -18.80 1.94
N ASN A 491 8.15 -19.46 2.67
CA ASN A 491 8.59 -20.82 2.39
C ASN A 491 8.74 -21.56 3.72
N ASP A 492 7.62 -21.74 4.41
CA ASP A 492 7.56 -22.48 5.68
C ASP A 492 8.67 -22.04 6.67
N VAL A 493 9.39 -22.98 7.27
CA VAL A 493 10.52 -22.75 8.18
C VAL A 493 11.74 -22.08 7.53
N ASN A 494 11.71 -21.62 6.27
CA ASN A 494 12.74 -20.77 5.66
C ASN A 494 12.41 -19.27 5.76
N SER A 495 11.17 -18.92 6.04
CA SER A 495 10.73 -17.53 6.18
C SER A 495 10.42 -17.19 7.63
N PHE A 496 10.82 -16.02 8.09
CA PHE A 496 10.55 -15.54 9.44
C PHE A 496 10.12 -14.08 9.41
N CYS A 497 9.17 -13.71 10.26
CA CYS A 497 8.86 -12.31 10.50
C CYS A 497 8.49 -12.07 11.96
N THR A 498 8.77 -10.87 12.43
CA THR A 498 8.50 -10.46 13.81
C THR A 498 8.18 -8.97 13.86
N LEU A 499 7.40 -8.60 14.89
CA LEU A 499 6.95 -7.24 15.14
C LEU A 499 7.57 -6.72 16.42
N PHE A 500 8.00 -5.48 16.39
CA PHE A 500 8.69 -4.81 17.48
C PHE A 500 8.05 -3.45 17.73
N TYR A 501 8.02 -3.00 18.99
CA TYR A 501 7.54 -1.67 19.34
C TYR A 501 8.64 -0.88 20.04
N ASP A 502 9.02 0.23 19.43
CA ASP A 502 9.90 1.23 20.01
C ASP A 502 9.04 2.31 20.69
N SER A 503 9.01 2.28 22.03
CA SER A 503 8.28 3.26 22.82
C SER A 503 8.94 4.65 22.86
N ILE A 504 10.25 4.74 22.62
CA ILE A 504 10.99 6.01 22.62
C ILE A 504 10.65 6.79 21.35
N GLN A 505 10.70 6.14 20.20
CA GLN A 505 10.37 6.73 18.90
C GLN A 505 8.87 6.70 18.60
N SER A 506 8.07 5.97 19.38
CA SER A 506 6.67 5.67 19.08
C SER A 506 6.51 5.09 17.68
N GLN A 507 7.24 4.01 17.39
CA GLN A 507 7.22 3.33 16.10
C GLN A 507 7.11 1.81 16.25
N LEU A 508 6.40 1.19 15.31
CA LEU A 508 6.42 -0.25 15.10
C LEU A 508 7.49 -0.59 14.07
N TYR A 509 8.25 -1.66 14.31
CA TYR A 509 9.20 -2.21 13.36
C TYR A 509 8.80 -3.63 12.98
N ALA A 510 8.66 -3.88 11.69
CA ALA A 510 8.53 -5.24 11.15
C ALA A 510 9.88 -5.66 10.58
N VAL A 511 10.38 -6.83 11.01
CA VAL A 511 11.59 -7.43 10.46
C VAL A 511 11.21 -8.72 9.76
N THR A 512 11.58 -8.85 8.49
CA THR A 512 11.39 -10.06 7.70
C THR A 512 12.73 -10.70 7.38
N ASN A 513 12.75 -12.02 7.30
CA ASN A 513 13.89 -12.81 6.86
C ASN A 513 13.42 -13.90 5.90
N TYR A 514 14.16 -14.10 4.81
CA TYR A 514 14.00 -15.24 3.93
C TYR A 514 15.36 -15.91 3.72
N ASN A 515 15.49 -17.15 4.21
CA ASN A 515 16.69 -17.96 4.00
C ASN A 515 16.56 -18.71 2.68
N HIS A 516 17.47 -18.46 1.75
CA HIS A 516 17.55 -19.20 0.49
C HIS A 516 18.99 -19.32 0.03
N GLU A 517 19.28 -20.41 -0.67
CA GLU A 517 20.64 -20.76 -1.11
C GLU A 517 21.63 -20.76 0.07
N ASN A 518 22.46 -19.72 0.17
CA ASN A 518 23.44 -19.48 1.24
C ASN A 518 23.33 -18.08 1.86
N GLU A 519 22.18 -17.41 1.68
CA GLU A 519 21.93 -16.04 2.18
C GLU A 519 20.67 -15.98 3.07
N SER A 520 20.66 -15.00 3.98
CA SER A 520 19.51 -14.51 4.72
C SER A 520 19.17 -13.11 4.19
N ASP A 521 18.05 -12.99 3.47
CA ASP A 521 17.53 -11.71 2.98
C ASP A 521 16.68 -11.05 4.08
N ILE A 522 17.27 -10.08 4.78
CA ILE A 522 16.64 -9.39 5.90
C ILE A 522 16.19 -8.00 5.50
N ASN A 523 14.96 -7.64 5.87
CA ASN A 523 14.42 -6.30 5.61
C ASN A 523 13.80 -5.72 6.89
N ILE A 524 14.05 -4.43 7.13
CA ILE A 524 13.49 -3.69 8.27
C ILE A 524 12.52 -2.64 7.75
N TYR A 525 11.30 -2.64 8.28
CA TYR A 525 10.26 -1.67 7.97
C TYR A 525 9.83 -0.94 9.23
N SER A 526 9.53 0.35 9.14
CA SER A 526 8.92 1.14 10.23
C SER A 526 7.52 1.61 9.88
N LEU A 527 6.67 1.73 10.90
CA LEU A 527 5.37 2.36 10.86
C LEU A 527 5.19 3.21 12.12
N ALA A 528 4.71 4.45 11.99
CA ALA A 528 4.48 5.32 13.14
C ALA A 528 3.32 4.79 14.02
N TYR A 529 3.49 4.87 15.33
CA TYR A 529 2.51 4.44 16.32
C TYR A 529 1.71 5.63 16.87
N PRO A 530 0.38 5.51 17.05
CA PRO A 530 -0.46 4.37 16.71
C PRO A 530 -0.67 4.26 15.19
N PRO A 531 -0.83 3.05 14.63
CA PRO A 531 -1.30 2.92 13.25
C PRO A 531 -2.73 3.45 13.11
N LEU A 532 -3.04 4.06 11.97
CA LEU A 532 -4.35 4.66 11.67
C LEU A 532 -5.07 3.90 10.55
N ASP A 533 -6.39 4.05 10.46
CA ASP A 533 -7.12 3.66 9.24
C ASP A 533 -6.85 4.71 8.15
N ILE A 534 -6.70 4.25 6.90
CA ILE A 534 -6.50 5.14 5.75
C ILE A 534 -7.64 6.17 5.66
N LYS A 535 -8.88 5.77 5.99
CA LYS A 535 -10.03 6.68 5.95
C LYS A 535 -9.89 7.84 6.96
N ASP A 536 -9.19 7.62 8.06
CA ASP A 536 -9.00 8.64 9.09
C ASP A 536 -8.00 9.72 8.67
N THR A 537 -7.13 9.43 7.68
CA THR A 537 -6.13 10.38 7.17
C THR A 537 -6.63 11.19 5.98
N LEU A 538 -7.70 10.73 5.31
CA LEU A 538 -8.28 11.40 4.15
C LEU A 538 -9.32 12.45 4.56
N GLN A 539 -9.42 13.53 3.78
CA GLN A 539 -10.53 14.48 3.90
C GLN A 539 -11.77 13.93 3.17
N GLU A 540 -12.94 14.05 3.79
CA GLU A 540 -14.20 13.69 3.15
C GLU A 540 -14.45 14.63 1.97
N GLU A 541 -14.69 14.05 0.78
CA GLU A 541 -15.20 14.83 -0.35
C GLU A 541 -16.60 15.33 -0.01
N ALA A 542 -16.88 16.60 -0.32
CA ALA A 542 -18.20 17.19 -0.08
C ALA A 542 -19.27 16.33 -0.78
N ASP A 543 -20.15 15.73 0.01
CA ASP A 543 -21.13 14.77 -0.46
C ASP A 543 -22.06 15.42 -1.51
N SER A 544 -21.87 15.03 -2.77
CA SER A 544 -22.66 15.51 -3.91
C SER A 544 -24.16 15.16 -3.78
N SER A 545 -24.50 14.31 -2.80
CA SER A 545 -25.87 13.96 -2.44
C SER A 545 -26.74 15.21 -2.16
N TYR A 546 -26.19 16.27 -1.56
CA TYR A 546 -26.94 17.51 -1.30
C TYR A 546 -27.39 18.21 -2.59
N LEU A 547 -26.53 18.26 -3.61
CA LEU A 547 -26.89 18.81 -4.92
C LEU A 547 -27.91 17.92 -5.65
N PHE A 548 -27.84 16.60 -5.46
CA PHE A 548 -28.83 15.66 -5.97
C PHE A 548 -30.20 15.82 -5.29
N TYR A 549 -30.26 16.01 -3.96
CA TYR A 549 -31.50 16.32 -3.25
C TYR A 549 -32.07 17.68 -3.64
N LEU A 550 -31.22 18.69 -3.84
CA LEU A 550 -31.65 20.01 -4.34
C LEU A 550 -32.22 19.92 -5.76
N PHE A 551 -31.61 19.10 -6.63
CA PHE A 551 -32.13 18.82 -7.97
C PHE A 551 -33.47 18.10 -7.93
N LEU A 552 -33.66 17.11 -7.04
CA LEU A 552 -34.94 16.44 -6.83
C LEU A 552 -36.03 17.39 -6.34
N ILE A 553 -35.69 18.33 -5.44
CA ILE A 553 -36.62 19.36 -4.97
C ILE A 553 -37.00 20.32 -6.11
N LEU A 554 -36.03 20.76 -6.92
CA LEU A 554 -36.29 21.60 -8.10
C LEU A 554 -37.15 20.90 -9.16
N MET A 555 -36.91 19.61 -9.40
CA MET A 555 -37.77 18.76 -10.25
C MET A 555 -39.19 18.65 -9.68
N GLY A 556 -39.33 18.41 -8.37
CA GLY A 556 -40.64 18.36 -7.70
C GLY A 556 -41.41 19.68 -7.82
N CYS A 557 -40.73 20.81 -7.62
CA CYS A 557 -41.30 22.15 -7.83
C CYS A 557 -41.67 22.41 -9.29
N GLY A 558 -40.87 21.94 -10.25
CA GLY A 558 -41.15 22.02 -11.68
C GLY A 558 -42.37 21.19 -12.10
N VAL A 559 -42.54 19.98 -11.55
CA VAL A 559 -43.72 19.13 -11.78
C VAL A 559 -44.97 19.74 -11.17
N LEU A 560 -44.88 20.32 -9.96
CA LEU A 560 -46.00 21.03 -9.33
C LEU A 560 -46.38 22.31 -10.09
N GLY A 561 -45.39 23.09 -10.53
CA GLY A 561 -45.60 24.28 -11.38
C GLY A 561 -46.20 23.91 -12.74
N GLY A 562 -45.71 22.85 -13.38
CA GLY A 562 -46.26 22.29 -14.61
C GLY A 562 -47.69 21.78 -14.44
N TYR A 563 -47.98 21.05 -13.36
CA TYR A 563 -49.32 20.56 -13.04
C TYR A 563 -50.33 21.70 -12.87
N PHE A 564 -49.97 22.78 -12.19
CA PHE A 564 -50.81 23.98 -12.06
C PHE A 564 -50.98 24.74 -13.39
N TYR A 565 -49.94 24.79 -14.23
CA TYR A 565 -49.99 25.40 -15.56
C TYR A 565 -50.91 24.61 -16.52
N PHE A 566 -50.81 23.28 -16.53
CA PHE A 566 -51.63 22.41 -17.38
C PHE A 566 -53.09 22.26 -16.89
N ARG A 567 -53.38 22.54 -15.60
CA ARG A 567 -54.78 22.58 -15.11
C ARG A 567 -55.55 23.82 -15.57
N LYS A 568 -54.88 24.89 -16.01
CA LYS A 568 -55.52 26.13 -16.49
C LYS A 568 -55.82 26.18 -18.00
N LYS A 569 -55.39 25.18 -18.79
CA LYS A 569 -55.68 25.13 -20.23
C LYS A 569 -56.26 23.77 -20.64
N LYS A 570 -57.58 23.61 -20.47
CA LYS A 570 -58.37 22.64 -21.23
C LYS A 570 -59.54 23.34 -21.91
N GLN A 571 -59.34 23.68 -23.19
CA GLN A 571 -60.37 23.62 -24.21
C GLN A 571 -59.74 23.07 -25.52
N PRO A 572 -60.49 22.32 -26.34
CA PRO A 572 -59.93 21.47 -27.39
C PRO A 572 -59.95 22.17 -28.76
N ASN A 573 -58.96 21.90 -29.62
CA ASN A 573 -59.21 21.44 -30.98
C ASN A 573 -57.96 21.30 -31.88
N LYS A 574 -58.09 20.28 -32.74
CA LYS A 574 -57.63 20.13 -34.13
C LYS A 574 -56.18 19.75 -34.46
N HIS A 575 -56.11 18.57 -35.08
CA HIS A 575 -55.21 18.10 -36.13
C HIS A 575 -54.66 19.21 -37.05
N LEU A 576 -53.38 19.11 -37.44
CA LEU A 576 -52.94 18.71 -38.79
C LEU A 576 -51.40 18.73 -38.91
N THR A 577 -50.92 17.74 -39.66
CA THR A 577 -49.58 17.48 -40.19
C THR A 577 -48.95 18.65 -40.96
N LYS A 578 -47.61 18.84 -40.83
CA LYS A 578 -46.69 18.91 -41.99
C LYS A 578 -45.20 18.91 -41.59
N ASN A 579 -44.41 18.24 -42.42
CA ASN A 579 -42.95 18.20 -42.50
C ASN A 579 -42.28 19.59 -42.54
N VAL A 580 -41.08 19.71 -41.96
CA VAL A 580 -39.95 20.52 -42.48
C VAL A 580 -38.62 19.82 -42.17
N GLU A 581 -37.69 20.07 -43.08
CA GLU A 581 -36.40 19.49 -43.39
C GLU A 581 -35.28 19.57 -42.33
N LYS A 582 -34.28 18.72 -42.61
CA LYS A 582 -32.89 18.78 -42.17
C LYS A 582 -32.29 20.19 -42.29
N MET A 583 -31.59 20.65 -41.25
CA MET A 583 -30.17 21.01 -41.35
C MET A 583 -29.54 21.17 -39.96
N THR A 584 -28.46 20.41 -39.78
CA THR A 584 -27.21 20.75 -39.06
C THR A 584 -27.31 21.33 -37.64
N SER A 585 -26.84 20.55 -36.67
CA SER A 585 -26.42 21.02 -35.35
C SER A 585 -25.15 20.26 -34.93
N PRO A 586 -24.28 20.88 -34.13
CA PRO A 586 -22.85 20.59 -34.08
C PRO A 586 -22.54 19.28 -33.36
N VAL A 587 -21.44 18.67 -33.79
CA VAL A 587 -20.78 17.54 -33.13
C VAL A 587 -20.44 17.96 -31.70
N LEU A 588 -21.17 17.41 -30.73
CA LEU A 588 -20.75 17.32 -29.35
C LEU A 588 -19.62 16.30 -29.27
N ILE A 589 -18.43 16.75 -28.91
CA ILE A 589 -17.32 15.90 -28.48
C ILE A 589 -17.71 15.35 -27.11
N PRO A 590 -17.86 14.03 -26.92
CA PRO A 590 -18.04 13.45 -25.59
C PRO A 590 -16.71 13.44 -24.84
N ASP A 591 -16.78 13.84 -23.57
CA ASP A 591 -15.70 13.79 -22.58
C ASP A 591 -14.99 12.43 -22.52
N GLU A 592 -13.68 12.52 -22.27
CA GLU A 592 -12.77 11.40 -22.03
C GLU A 592 -13.03 10.73 -20.66
N THR A 593 -12.76 9.42 -20.63
CA THR A 593 -12.44 8.57 -19.47
C THR A 593 -13.54 8.19 -18.48
N THR A 594 -14.43 7.27 -18.91
CA THR A 594 -14.94 6.22 -18.00
C THR A 594 -14.54 4.85 -18.56
N PRO A 595 -13.92 3.95 -17.78
CA PRO A 595 -13.72 2.57 -18.22
C PRO A 595 -15.09 1.92 -18.48
N PRO A 596 -15.23 1.06 -19.50
CA PRO A 596 -16.49 0.39 -19.77
C PRO A 596 -16.88 -0.43 -18.55
N THR A 597 -18.01 -0.10 -17.92
CA THR A 597 -18.57 -0.90 -16.83
C THR A 597 -18.77 -2.34 -17.32
N PRO A 598 -18.24 -3.37 -16.62
CA PRO A 598 -18.45 -4.75 -17.02
C PRO A 598 -19.95 -5.05 -17.06
N ARG A 599 -20.42 -5.76 -18.08
CA ARG A 599 -21.81 -6.24 -18.13
C ARG A 599 -22.02 -7.20 -16.97
N LYS A 600 -22.66 -6.73 -15.90
CA LYS A 600 -22.84 -7.46 -14.64
C LYS A 600 -24.01 -8.45 -14.66
N LYS A 601 -24.61 -8.77 -15.80
CA LYS A 601 -25.70 -9.77 -15.90
C LYS A 601 -25.32 -10.85 -16.88
N SER A 602 -25.51 -12.10 -16.46
CA SER A 602 -25.23 -13.31 -17.22
C SER A 602 -23.89 -13.25 -17.94
N SER A 603 -22.79 -13.22 -17.17
CA SER A 603 -21.45 -13.05 -17.74
C SER A 603 -20.37 -13.91 -17.07
N ILE A 604 -19.37 -14.31 -17.86
CA ILE A 604 -18.15 -14.98 -17.43
C ILE A 604 -16.97 -14.13 -17.90
N LEU A 605 -16.17 -13.61 -16.97
CA LEU A 605 -15.03 -12.75 -17.26
C LEU A 605 -13.73 -13.49 -16.99
N PHE A 606 -12.80 -13.46 -17.94
CA PHE A 606 -11.47 -14.05 -17.88
C PHE A 606 -10.37 -12.99 -17.96
N LEU A 607 -10.66 -11.83 -18.53
CA LEU A 607 -9.70 -10.74 -18.70
C LEU A 607 -9.59 -9.97 -17.39
N ASP A 608 -8.37 -9.82 -16.90
CA ASP A 608 -8.00 -9.25 -15.59
C ASP A 608 -8.52 -10.03 -14.37
N GLY A 609 -9.02 -11.25 -14.57
CA GLY A 609 -9.39 -12.17 -13.50
C GLY A 609 -10.63 -13.00 -13.83
N PHE A 610 -10.80 -14.12 -13.11
CA PHE A 610 -11.97 -14.98 -13.26
C PHE A 610 -13.14 -14.42 -12.43
N GLN A 611 -14.22 -14.02 -13.08
CA GLN A 611 -15.47 -13.59 -12.43
C GLN A 611 -16.69 -14.20 -13.13
N VAL A 612 -17.75 -14.47 -12.38
CA VAL A 612 -19.02 -15.00 -12.93
C VAL A 612 -20.21 -14.30 -12.30
N TRP A 613 -21.09 -13.76 -13.13
CA TRP A 613 -22.30 -13.05 -12.73
C TRP A 613 -23.54 -13.78 -13.27
N ASP A 614 -24.48 -14.12 -12.40
CA ASP A 614 -25.71 -14.81 -12.78
C ASP A 614 -26.68 -13.92 -13.61
N ARG A 615 -27.80 -14.48 -14.05
CA ARG A 615 -28.83 -13.77 -14.84
C ARG A 615 -29.41 -12.53 -14.17
N ASP A 616 -29.43 -12.51 -12.84
CA ASP A 616 -29.97 -11.39 -12.04
C ASP A 616 -28.90 -10.31 -11.79
N GLY A 617 -27.63 -10.68 -11.98
CA GLY A 617 -26.46 -9.85 -11.84
C GLY A 617 -25.81 -9.91 -10.46
N LYS A 618 -25.99 -11.04 -9.77
CA LYS A 618 -25.29 -11.37 -8.55
C LYS A 618 -23.96 -12.05 -8.89
N ASP A 619 -22.91 -11.65 -8.18
CA ASP A 619 -21.60 -12.29 -8.25
C ASP A 619 -21.69 -13.71 -7.66
N ILE A 620 -21.51 -14.72 -8.50
CA ILE A 620 -21.48 -16.14 -8.13
C ILE A 620 -20.07 -16.73 -8.25
N THR A 621 -19.04 -15.91 -8.44
CA THR A 621 -17.64 -16.34 -8.60
C THR A 621 -17.20 -17.28 -7.48
N LYS A 622 -17.56 -16.97 -6.22
CA LYS A 622 -17.24 -17.79 -5.04
C LYS A 622 -17.84 -19.20 -5.07
N SER A 623 -18.87 -19.43 -5.87
CA SER A 623 -19.51 -20.75 -6.02
C SER A 623 -18.68 -21.74 -6.85
N PHE A 624 -17.69 -21.24 -7.61
CA PHE A 624 -16.77 -22.06 -8.39
C PHE A 624 -15.58 -22.47 -7.51
N THR A 625 -15.64 -23.68 -6.95
CA THR A 625 -14.49 -24.28 -6.24
C THR A 625 -13.26 -24.35 -7.15
N PRO A 626 -12.02 -24.51 -6.62
CA PRO A 626 -10.82 -24.51 -7.45
C PRO A 626 -10.86 -25.46 -8.64
N ILE A 627 -11.37 -26.69 -8.44
CA ILE A 627 -11.54 -27.67 -9.53
C ILE A 627 -12.62 -27.23 -10.52
N LEU A 628 -13.74 -26.67 -10.06
CA LEU A 628 -14.81 -26.19 -10.95
C LEU A 628 -14.35 -24.98 -11.78
N LYS A 629 -13.57 -24.08 -11.17
CA LYS A 629 -12.93 -22.94 -11.82
C LYS A 629 -11.96 -23.39 -12.90
N GLN A 630 -11.03 -24.29 -12.59
CA GLN A 630 -10.11 -24.82 -13.60
C GLN A 630 -10.84 -25.59 -14.71
N LEU A 631 -11.88 -26.37 -14.35
CA LEU A 631 -12.69 -27.12 -15.30
C LEU A 631 -13.42 -26.21 -16.31
N ILE A 632 -14.09 -25.15 -15.84
CA ILE A 632 -14.79 -24.21 -16.75
C ILE A 632 -13.81 -23.42 -17.62
N ILE A 633 -12.66 -23.02 -17.05
CA ILE A 633 -11.58 -22.36 -17.80
C ILE A 633 -11.08 -23.25 -18.94
N LEU A 634 -10.72 -24.51 -18.64
CA LEU A 634 -10.27 -25.46 -19.65
C LEU A 634 -11.32 -25.67 -20.73
N ILE A 635 -12.58 -25.88 -20.37
CA ILE A 635 -13.64 -26.11 -21.36
C ILE A 635 -13.81 -24.89 -22.28
N ILE A 636 -13.82 -23.67 -21.75
CA ILE A 636 -13.96 -22.44 -22.55
C ILE A 636 -12.72 -22.25 -23.46
N LEU A 637 -11.51 -22.32 -22.91
CA LEU A 637 -10.27 -22.13 -23.68
C LEU A 637 -10.15 -23.16 -24.82
N TYR A 638 -10.44 -24.43 -24.57
CA TYR A 638 -10.41 -25.47 -25.60
C TYR A 638 -11.57 -25.36 -26.60
N SER A 639 -12.75 -24.88 -26.19
CA SER A 639 -13.86 -24.63 -27.12
C SER A 639 -13.50 -23.57 -28.15
N GLU A 640 -12.81 -22.51 -27.74
CA GLU A 640 -12.39 -21.43 -28.64
C GLU A 640 -11.15 -21.77 -29.47
N SER A 641 -10.13 -22.41 -28.86
CA SER A 641 -8.83 -22.64 -29.52
C SER A 641 -8.85 -23.70 -30.63
N ASN A 642 -9.65 -24.76 -30.49
CA ASN A 642 -9.65 -25.88 -31.45
C ASN A 642 -11.02 -26.22 -32.03
N HIS A 643 -12.07 -25.52 -31.61
CA HIS A 643 -13.48 -25.69 -32.03
C HIS A 643 -14.07 -27.10 -31.83
N LYS A 644 -13.36 -28.00 -31.14
CA LYS A 644 -13.78 -29.37 -30.79
C LYS A 644 -14.01 -29.54 -29.29
N GLY A 645 -13.43 -28.67 -28.46
CA GLY A 645 -13.48 -28.77 -27.00
C GLY A 645 -12.35 -29.65 -26.44
N ILE A 646 -12.44 -29.94 -25.14
CA ILE A 646 -11.43 -30.70 -24.40
C ILE A 646 -11.83 -32.17 -24.22
N SER A 647 -10.90 -33.08 -24.45
CA SER A 647 -11.16 -34.51 -24.32
C SER A 647 -11.20 -34.96 -22.85
N ASN A 648 -11.93 -36.05 -22.59
CA ASN A 648 -11.94 -36.74 -21.31
C ASN A 648 -10.56 -37.17 -20.81
N VAL A 649 -9.63 -37.50 -21.73
CA VAL A 649 -8.26 -37.93 -21.42
C VAL A 649 -7.44 -36.72 -20.99
N THR A 650 -7.50 -35.63 -21.77
CA THR A 650 -6.82 -34.37 -21.45
C THR A 650 -7.32 -33.77 -20.14
N LEU A 651 -8.64 -33.81 -19.87
CA LEU A 651 -9.18 -33.38 -18.58
C LEU A 651 -8.61 -34.19 -17.40
N ARG A 652 -8.42 -35.51 -17.58
CA ARG A 652 -7.78 -36.35 -16.55
C ARG A 652 -6.32 -35.93 -16.37
N GLU A 653 -5.57 -35.82 -17.46
CA GLU A 653 -4.15 -35.46 -17.41
C GLU A 653 -3.89 -34.07 -16.81
N LEU A 654 -4.83 -33.13 -16.94
CA LEU A 654 -4.66 -31.78 -16.41
C LEU A 654 -5.21 -31.60 -14.99
N LEU A 655 -6.33 -32.25 -14.63
CA LEU A 655 -7.00 -32.01 -13.34
C LEU A 655 -6.88 -33.17 -12.34
N TRP A 656 -6.61 -34.38 -12.83
CA TRP A 656 -6.64 -35.63 -12.04
C TRP A 656 -5.51 -36.58 -12.47
N PHE A 657 -4.31 -36.04 -12.74
CA PHE A 657 -3.17 -36.82 -13.23
C PHE A 657 -2.66 -37.86 -12.22
N ASP A 658 -2.92 -37.62 -10.93
CA ASP A 658 -2.54 -38.44 -9.79
C ASP A 658 -3.59 -39.51 -9.44
N LYS A 659 -4.71 -39.57 -10.17
CA LYS A 659 -5.83 -40.48 -9.88
C LYS A 659 -5.87 -41.66 -10.85
N GLU A 660 -6.19 -42.83 -10.32
CA GLU A 660 -6.57 -43.99 -11.13
C GLU A 660 -7.81 -43.69 -11.99
N ASP A 661 -7.92 -44.39 -13.13
CA ASP A 661 -8.93 -44.11 -14.17
C ASP A 661 -10.36 -44.10 -13.66
N GLU A 662 -10.73 -45.05 -12.80
CA GLU A 662 -12.08 -45.11 -12.23
C GLU A 662 -12.36 -43.92 -11.30
N SER A 663 -11.38 -43.55 -10.45
CA SER A 663 -11.50 -42.40 -9.56
C SER A 663 -11.56 -41.08 -10.32
N ALA A 664 -10.73 -40.91 -11.36
CA ALA A 664 -10.76 -39.72 -12.21
C ALA A 664 -12.09 -39.58 -12.96
N GLN A 665 -12.64 -40.70 -13.46
CA GLN A 665 -13.96 -40.70 -14.09
C GLN A 665 -15.08 -40.30 -13.12
N ASN A 666 -15.04 -40.81 -11.88
CA ASN A 666 -16.01 -40.45 -10.85
C ASN A 666 -15.92 -38.96 -10.48
N ASN A 667 -14.70 -38.46 -10.25
CA ASN A 667 -14.46 -37.04 -9.98
C ASN A 667 -14.95 -36.15 -11.12
N ARG A 668 -14.68 -36.52 -12.38
CA ARG A 668 -15.19 -35.79 -13.53
C ARG A 668 -16.71 -35.76 -13.58
N ARG A 669 -17.39 -36.91 -13.39
CA ARG A 669 -18.86 -36.99 -13.40
C ARG A 669 -19.48 -36.06 -12.36
N VAL A 670 -18.94 -36.06 -11.15
CA VAL A 670 -19.42 -35.20 -10.05
C VAL A 670 -19.18 -33.72 -10.36
N ASN A 671 -17.97 -33.35 -10.80
CA ASN A 671 -17.66 -31.95 -11.10
C ASN A 671 -18.42 -31.41 -12.31
N ILE A 672 -18.63 -32.22 -13.36
CA ILE A 672 -19.48 -31.83 -14.50
C ILE A 672 -20.93 -31.61 -14.04
N ARG A 673 -21.46 -32.45 -13.15
CA ARG A 673 -22.82 -32.25 -12.61
C ARG A 673 -22.93 -30.93 -11.83
N LYS A 674 -21.95 -30.64 -10.96
CA LYS A 674 -21.89 -29.38 -10.21
C LYS A 674 -21.75 -28.17 -11.14
N LEU A 675 -20.90 -28.28 -12.16
CA LEU A 675 -20.71 -27.22 -13.15
C LEU A 675 -22.01 -26.92 -13.89
N LYS A 676 -22.76 -27.94 -14.33
CA LYS A 676 -24.07 -27.74 -14.98
C LYS A 676 -25.04 -26.94 -14.10
N LEU A 677 -25.13 -27.25 -12.81
CA LEU A 677 -26.00 -26.52 -11.87
C LEU A 677 -25.60 -25.04 -11.70
N LEU A 678 -24.30 -24.73 -11.79
CA LEU A 678 -23.83 -23.34 -11.79
C LEU A 678 -24.15 -22.64 -13.11
N LEU A 679 -23.96 -23.34 -14.24
CA LEU A 679 -24.26 -22.80 -15.57
C LEU A 679 -25.77 -22.56 -15.78
N GLU A 680 -26.64 -23.32 -15.12
CA GLU A 680 -28.09 -23.09 -15.11
C GLU A 680 -28.48 -21.71 -14.52
N GLN A 681 -27.62 -21.08 -13.71
CA GLN A 681 -27.89 -19.73 -13.16
C GLN A 681 -27.64 -18.62 -14.19
N LEU A 682 -26.95 -18.94 -15.28
CA LEU A 682 -26.67 -18.06 -16.40
C LEU A 682 -27.72 -18.25 -17.52
N ASP A 683 -27.90 -17.24 -18.35
CA ASP A 683 -28.82 -17.27 -19.49
C ASP A 683 -28.09 -17.69 -20.77
N GLY A 684 -28.61 -18.71 -21.45
CA GLY A 684 -28.11 -19.08 -22.78
C GLY A 684 -26.64 -19.52 -22.80
N ILE A 685 -26.25 -20.38 -21.86
CA ILE A 685 -24.97 -21.10 -21.87
C ILE A 685 -25.24 -22.61 -21.80
N GLU A 686 -24.60 -23.37 -22.67
CA GLU A 686 -24.83 -24.81 -22.75
C GLU A 686 -23.51 -25.58 -22.74
N LEU A 687 -23.36 -26.51 -21.80
CA LEU A 687 -22.27 -27.48 -21.77
C LEU A 687 -22.61 -28.66 -22.67
N VAL A 688 -21.94 -28.75 -23.81
CA VAL A 688 -22.15 -29.76 -24.85
C VAL A 688 -21.13 -30.88 -24.71
N LYS A 689 -21.59 -32.12 -24.89
CA LYS A 689 -20.74 -33.30 -24.93
C LYS A 689 -20.88 -33.99 -26.27
N GLU A 690 -19.81 -34.00 -27.06
CA GLU A 690 -19.74 -34.70 -28.34
C GLU A 690 -18.74 -35.86 -28.23
N SER A 691 -19.25 -37.10 -28.22
CA SER A 691 -18.47 -38.32 -27.91
C SER A 691 -17.69 -38.23 -26.60
N THR A 692 -16.37 -38.02 -26.66
CA THR A 692 -15.46 -37.93 -25.51
C THR A 692 -14.99 -36.50 -25.23
N TYR A 693 -15.48 -35.51 -25.98
CA TYR A 693 -15.10 -34.11 -25.86
C TYR A 693 -16.18 -33.28 -25.18
N TRP A 694 -15.74 -32.29 -24.40
CA TRP A 694 -16.56 -31.29 -23.74
C TRP A 694 -16.30 -29.92 -24.32
N SER A 695 -17.35 -29.24 -24.74
CA SER A 695 -17.30 -27.87 -25.23
C SER A 695 -18.44 -27.07 -24.63
N ILE A 696 -18.37 -25.74 -24.77
CA ILE A 696 -19.40 -24.83 -24.29
C ILE A 696 -19.89 -23.95 -25.42
N LYS A 697 -21.20 -23.71 -25.46
CA LYS A 697 -21.84 -22.84 -26.45
C LYS A 697 -22.49 -21.66 -25.74
N PHE A 698 -22.21 -20.46 -26.22
CA PHE A 698 -22.77 -19.20 -25.73
C PHE A 698 -23.82 -18.70 -26.73
N THR A 699 -25.05 -18.44 -26.26
CA THR A 699 -26.13 -17.81 -27.04
C THR A 699 -26.52 -16.44 -26.50
N GLN A 700 -26.57 -16.27 -25.16
CA GLN A 700 -26.90 -15.00 -24.51
C GLN A 700 -25.84 -14.56 -23.51
N THR A 701 -25.27 -15.50 -22.74
CA THR A 701 -24.23 -15.20 -21.76
C THR A 701 -23.04 -14.52 -22.42
N TYR A 702 -22.61 -13.41 -21.83
CA TYR A 702 -21.44 -12.67 -22.27
C TYR A 702 -20.16 -13.33 -21.73
N CYS A 703 -19.17 -13.55 -22.57
CA CYS A 703 -17.82 -13.92 -22.13
C CYS A 703 -16.79 -13.04 -22.82
N ASP A 704 -16.06 -12.25 -22.03
CA ASP A 704 -15.11 -11.25 -22.53
C ASP A 704 -14.03 -11.86 -23.44
N TYR A 705 -13.43 -12.99 -23.03
CA TYR A 705 -12.45 -13.72 -23.81
C TYR A 705 -13.01 -14.22 -25.15
N VAL A 706 -14.23 -14.77 -25.14
CA VAL A 706 -14.89 -15.25 -26.37
C VAL A 706 -15.20 -14.09 -27.31
N GLU A 707 -15.65 -12.95 -26.78
CA GLU A 707 -15.91 -11.76 -27.59
C GLU A 707 -14.62 -11.19 -28.20
N VAL A 708 -13.51 -11.17 -27.45
CA VAL A 708 -12.19 -10.83 -27.99
C VAL A 708 -11.76 -11.82 -29.08
N CYS A 709 -11.93 -13.13 -28.87
CA CYS A 709 -11.60 -14.14 -29.88
C CYS A 709 -12.42 -13.96 -31.17
N LYS A 710 -13.72 -13.66 -31.07
CA LYS A 710 -14.58 -13.36 -32.24
C LYS A 710 -14.08 -12.12 -32.98
N PHE A 711 -13.76 -11.05 -32.25
CA PHE A 711 -13.21 -9.83 -32.82
C PHE A 711 -11.88 -10.08 -33.54
N ILE A 712 -10.95 -10.80 -32.90
CA ILE A 712 -9.68 -11.22 -33.51
C ILE A 712 -9.93 -11.96 -34.82
N ASN A 713 -10.84 -12.93 -34.83
CA ASN A 713 -11.15 -13.73 -36.02
C ASN A 713 -11.76 -12.90 -37.15
N GLN A 714 -12.63 -11.93 -36.85
CA GLN A 714 -13.15 -10.99 -37.85
C GLN A 714 -12.02 -10.23 -38.55
N ILE A 715 -11.08 -9.69 -37.77
CA ILE A 715 -9.94 -8.94 -38.32
C ILE A 715 -8.96 -9.85 -39.06
N LYS A 716 -8.70 -11.08 -38.56
CA LYS A 716 -7.88 -12.07 -39.28
C LYS A 716 -8.45 -12.38 -40.67
N ASN A 717 -9.77 -12.39 -40.82
CA ASN A 717 -10.47 -12.66 -42.07
C ASN A 717 -10.62 -11.44 -43.00
N GLY A 718 -9.90 -10.34 -42.73
CA GLY A 718 -9.84 -9.18 -43.61
C GLY A 718 -11.00 -8.18 -43.43
N HIS A 719 -11.77 -8.29 -42.34
CA HIS A 719 -12.82 -7.33 -42.03
C HIS A 719 -12.25 -5.94 -41.77
N SER A 720 -12.82 -4.92 -42.42
CA SER A 720 -12.41 -3.53 -42.25
C SER A 720 -13.27 -2.86 -41.17
N ILE A 721 -12.62 -2.28 -40.16
CA ILE A 721 -13.29 -1.64 -39.03
C ILE A 721 -13.90 -0.29 -39.43
N THR A 722 -15.14 -0.08 -39.00
CA THR A 722 -15.87 1.18 -39.06
C THR A 722 -15.93 1.88 -37.70
N ALA A 723 -16.22 3.19 -37.70
CA ALA A 723 -16.40 3.97 -36.47
C ALA A 723 -17.47 3.38 -35.52
N GLN A 724 -18.55 2.83 -36.09
CA GLN A 724 -19.64 2.23 -35.31
C GLN A 724 -19.19 0.93 -34.60
N GLU A 725 -18.28 0.17 -35.21
CA GLU A 725 -17.77 -1.08 -34.63
C GLU A 725 -16.82 -0.82 -33.48
N ILE A 726 -16.00 0.24 -33.55
CA ILE A 726 -15.17 0.69 -32.41
C ILE A 726 -16.04 1.17 -31.25
N HIS A 727 -17.16 1.84 -31.54
CA HIS A 727 -18.11 2.24 -30.50
C HIS A 727 -18.78 1.01 -29.84
N ASN A 728 -19.06 -0.04 -30.62
CA ASN A 728 -19.75 -1.24 -30.12
C ASN A 728 -18.80 -2.24 -29.41
N PHE A 729 -17.53 -2.30 -29.81
CA PHE A 729 -16.50 -3.11 -29.18
C PHE A 729 -15.39 -2.20 -28.63
N PRO A 730 -15.37 -1.93 -27.30
CA PRO A 730 -14.38 -1.02 -26.73
C PRO A 730 -12.98 -1.63 -26.86
N LEU A 731 -12.13 -1.02 -27.70
CA LEU A 731 -10.76 -1.52 -27.97
C LEU A 731 -9.93 -1.74 -26.70
N ASN A 732 -10.21 -1.01 -25.61
CA ASN A 732 -9.56 -1.20 -24.32
C ASN A 732 -9.74 -2.61 -23.74
N LEU A 733 -10.78 -3.35 -24.13
CA LEU A 733 -10.95 -4.74 -23.72
C LEU A 733 -9.78 -5.62 -24.17
N LEU A 734 -9.14 -5.26 -25.29
CA LEU A 734 -7.97 -5.97 -25.80
C LEU A 734 -6.75 -5.82 -24.90
N ALA A 735 -6.69 -4.85 -23.98
CA ALA A 735 -5.56 -4.67 -23.07
C ALA A 735 -5.62 -5.60 -21.84
N GLY A 736 -6.75 -6.27 -21.60
CA GLY A 736 -6.93 -7.11 -20.42
C GLY A 736 -6.07 -8.37 -20.48
N GLN A 737 -5.43 -8.72 -19.36
CA GLN A 737 -4.57 -9.90 -19.27
C GLN A 737 -5.43 -11.16 -19.08
N LEU A 738 -5.12 -12.24 -19.79
CA LEU A 738 -5.87 -13.49 -19.66
C LEU A 738 -5.56 -14.16 -18.32
N LEU A 739 -6.53 -14.16 -17.39
CA LEU A 739 -6.48 -14.89 -16.12
C LEU A 739 -5.15 -14.72 -15.34
N PRO A 740 -4.70 -13.47 -15.05
CA PRO A 740 -3.38 -13.20 -14.49
C PRO A 740 -3.16 -13.86 -13.12
N TYR A 741 -4.24 -14.02 -12.34
CA TYR A 741 -4.23 -14.61 -10.99
C TYR A 741 -4.42 -16.14 -10.95
N VAL A 742 -4.52 -16.81 -12.11
CA VAL A 742 -4.57 -18.29 -12.17
C VAL A 742 -3.17 -18.81 -12.49
N GLN A 743 -2.57 -19.52 -11.55
CA GLN A 743 -1.21 -20.07 -11.63
C GLN A 743 -1.29 -21.59 -11.86
N THR A 744 -1.31 -22.00 -13.13
CA THR A 744 -1.29 -23.40 -13.55
C THR A 744 -0.49 -23.54 -14.84
N ASP A 745 0.48 -24.45 -14.90
CA ASP A 745 1.42 -24.58 -16.02
C ASP A 745 0.74 -24.74 -17.40
N TRP A 746 -0.39 -25.47 -17.45
CA TRP A 746 -1.12 -25.68 -18.71
C TRP A 746 -1.76 -24.41 -19.28
N LEU A 747 -1.91 -23.35 -18.47
CA LEU A 747 -2.53 -22.08 -18.86
C LEU A 747 -1.54 -21.15 -19.56
N ASP A 748 -0.23 -21.31 -19.32
CA ASP A 748 0.80 -20.41 -19.83
C ASP A 748 0.85 -20.38 -21.36
N ARG A 749 0.64 -21.54 -22.00
CA ARG A 749 0.49 -21.62 -23.45
C ARG A 749 -0.66 -20.76 -23.96
N PHE A 750 -1.83 -20.83 -23.33
CA PHE A 750 -3.00 -20.02 -23.73
C PHE A 750 -2.77 -18.53 -23.51
N LYS A 751 -2.11 -18.13 -22.41
CA LYS A 751 -1.75 -16.73 -22.14
C LYS A 751 -0.79 -16.18 -23.20
N SER A 752 0.20 -16.99 -23.60
CA SER A 752 1.14 -16.64 -24.66
C SER A 752 0.44 -16.55 -26.02
N ASP A 753 -0.34 -17.56 -26.41
CA ASP A 753 -1.09 -17.60 -27.68
C ASP A 753 -2.08 -16.42 -27.79
N TYR A 754 -2.74 -16.07 -26.66
CA TYR A 754 -3.63 -14.91 -26.57
C TYR A 754 -2.86 -13.60 -26.77
N SER A 755 -1.79 -13.37 -26.00
CA SER A 755 -1.00 -12.13 -26.07
C SER A 755 -0.40 -11.93 -27.47
N ASN A 756 0.16 -12.98 -28.06
CA ASN A 756 0.67 -12.95 -29.44
C ASN A 756 -0.45 -12.61 -30.46
N SER A 757 -1.63 -13.20 -30.29
CA SER A 757 -2.77 -12.88 -31.16
C SER A 757 -3.23 -11.42 -31.03
N ILE A 758 -3.17 -10.84 -29.83
CA ILE A 758 -3.50 -9.43 -29.61
C ILE A 758 -2.46 -8.53 -30.28
N LEU A 759 -1.16 -8.83 -30.16
CA LEU A 759 -0.09 -8.07 -30.82
C LEU A 759 -0.25 -8.11 -32.36
N ASP A 760 -0.44 -9.31 -32.93
CA ASP A 760 -0.68 -9.49 -34.36
C ASP A 760 -1.87 -8.67 -34.87
N ILE A 761 -2.98 -8.69 -34.12
CA ILE A 761 -4.17 -7.94 -34.49
C ILE A 761 -3.99 -6.44 -34.30
N SER A 762 -3.30 -6.01 -33.26
CA SER A 762 -2.98 -4.59 -33.03
C SER A 762 -2.19 -4.02 -34.22
N ILE A 763 -1.22 -4.77 -34.76
CA ILE A 763 -0.48 -4.41 -35.98
C ILE A 763 -1.40 -4.37 -37.21
N LYS A 764 -2.32 -5.34 -37.37
CA LYS A 764 -3.27 -5.30 -38.50
C LYS A 764 -4.22 -4.12 -38.40
N LEU A 765 -4.69 -3.80 -37.20
CA LEU A 765 -5.59 -2.69 -36.92
C LEU A 765 -4.94 -1.34 -37.18
N SER A 766 -3.72 -1.12 -36.68
CA SER A 766 -2.98 0.14 -36.89
C SER A 766 -2.77 0.45 -38.38
N ASN A 767 -2.73 -0.59 -39.23
CA ASN A 767 -2.55 -0.47 -40.66
C ASN A 767 -3.86 -0.27 -41.45
N GLN A 768 -5.04 -0.45 -40.84
CA GLN A 768 -6.30 -0.19 -41.51
C GLN A 768 -6.48 1.32 -41.78
N GLU A 769 -7.06 1.67 -42.93
CA GLU A 769 -7.12 3.07 -43.39
C GLU A 769 -7.83 4.01 -42.39
N PHE A 770 -8.91 3.53 -41.77
CA PHE A 770 -9.67 4.29 -40.78
C PHE A 770 -8.83 4.63 -39.54
N ILE A 771 -8.12 3.63 -39.01
CA ILE A 771 -7.29 3.75 -37.80
C ILE A 771 -6.03 4.56 -38.08
N ARG A 772 -5.36 4.31 -39.22
CA ARG A 772 -4.11 4.99 -39.61
C ARG A 772 -4.24 6.51 -39.71
N LYS A 773 -5.46 7.01 -39.98
CA LYS A 773 -5.78 8.44 -40.05
C LYS A 773 -6.14 9.06 -38.69
N ASN A 774 -6.31 8.26 -37.64
CA ASN A 774 -6.71 8.70 -36.31
C ASN A 774 -5.60 8.46 -35.29
N ASN A 775 -4.84 9.51 -34.98
CA ASN A 775 -3.71 9.43 -34.05
C ASN A 775 -4.11 8.99 -32.63
N GLU A 776 -5.31 9.32 -32.13
CA GLU A 776 -5.74 8.89 -30.79
C GLU A 776 -6.01 7.38 -30.75
N LEU A 777 -6.61 6.81 -31.82
CA LEU A 777 -6.78 5.36 -31.93
C LEU A 777 -5.44 4.63 -32.07
N LEU A 778 -4.46 5.23 -32.77
CA LEU A 778 -3.10 4.68 -32.84
C LEU A 778 -2.41 4.67 -31.47
N ILE A 779 -2.59 5.71 -30.65
CA ILE A 779 -2.09 5.76 -29.27
C ILE A 779 -2.77 4.67 -28.42
N GLN A 780 -4.08 4.51 -28.56
CA GLN A 780 -4.84 3.48 -27.86
C GLN A 780 -4.35 2.07 -28.22
N ILE A 781 -4.13 1.79 -29.51
CA ILE A 781 -3.57 0.51 -29.97
C ILE A 781 -2.16 0.28 -29.43
N ALA A 782 -1.31 1.30 -29.42
CA ALA A 782 0.03 1.16 -28.84
C ALA A 782 -0.02 0.87 -27.33
N ASN A 783 -0.96 1.48 -26.59
CA ASN A 783 -1.16 1.17 -25.17
C ASN A 783 -1.64 -0.27 -24.94
N ILE A 784 -2.52 -0.78 -25.81
CA ILE A 784 -2.94 -2.19 -25.80
C ILE A 784 -1.72 -3.10 -26.00
N MET A 785 -0.87 -2.81 -26.99
CA MET A 785 0.34 -3.59 -27.23
C MET A 785 1.28 -3.59 -26.01
N PHE A 786 1.52 -2.43 -25.39
CA PHE A 786 2.33 -2.34 -24.17
C PHE A 786 1.77 -3.10 -22.96
N ALA A 787 0.46 -3.33 -22.90
CA ALA A 787 -0.13 -4.15 -21.84
C ALA A 787 0.24 -5.64 -21.97
N HIS A 788 0.57 -6.09 -23.18
CA HIS A 788 0.97 -7.47 -23.50
C HIS A 788 2.48 -7.65 -23.65
N ASP A 789 3.17 -6.67 -24.23
CA ASP A 789 4.63 -6.65 -24.37
C ASP A 789 5.16 -5.23 -24.16
N LYS A 790 5.79 -5.03 -23.00
CA LYS A 790 6.39 -3.75 -22.60
C LYS A 790 7.59 -3.37 -23.47
N THR A 791 8.20 -4.34 -24.14
CA THR A 791 9.40 -4.17 -24.97
C THR A 791 9.10 -4.13 -26.47
N ASP A 792 7.83 -4.05 -26.86
CA ASP A 792 7.43 -3.97 -28.27
C ASP A 792 7.87 -2.66 -28.94
N GLU A 793 8.84 -2.75 -29.84
CA GLU A 793 9.38 -1.59 -30.58
C GLU A 793 8.35 -0.97 -31.54
N TYR A 794 7.44 -1.77 -32.11
CA TYR A 794 6.43 -1.26 -33.02
C TYR A 794 5.42 -0.39 -32.27
N ALA A 795 5.01 -0.81 -31.07
CA ALA A 795 4.18 -0.03 -30.16
C ALA A 795 4.84 1.30 -29.80
N LEU A 796 6.15 1.29 -29.51
CA LEU A 796 6.93 2.51 -29.25
C LEU A 796 6.88 3.48 -30.43
N ILE A 797 7.20 2.99 -31.62
CA ILE A 797 7.22 3.80 -32.85
C ILE A 797 5.82 4.38 -33.10
N LEU A 798 4.78 3.55 -33.00
CA LEU A 798 3.40 3.94 -33.23
C LEU A 798 2.97 5.05 -32.28
N LYS A 799 3.23 4.88 -30.97
CA LYS A 799 2.86 5.84 -29.92
C LYS A 799 3.62 7.15 -30.05
N CYS A 800 4.93 7.10 -30.24
CA CYS A 800 5.76 8.29 -30.35
C CYS A 800 5.41 9.11 -31.59
N GLN A 801 5.22 8.46 -32.74
CA GLN A 801 4.83 9.15 -33.97
C GLN A 801 3.43 9.76 -33.88
N ALA A 802 2.46 9.05 -33.31
CA ALA A 802 1.10 9.56 -33.15
C ALA A 802 1.04 10.75 -32.18
N LEU A 803 1.72 10.67 -31.02
CA LEU A 803 1.84 11.78 -30.07
C LEU A 803 2.55 12.98 -30.67
N TYR A 804 3.65 12.76 -31.39
CA TYR A 804 4.39 13.83 -32.06
C TYR A 804 3.54 14.54 -33.12
N LYS A 805 2.80 13.79 -33.95
CA LYS A 805 1.86 14.35 -34.94
C LYS A 805 0.69 15.13 -34.31
N ASN A 806 0.29 14.78 -33.09
CA ASN A 806 -0.71 15.54 -32.31
C ASN A 806 -0.12 16.77 -31.60
N GLY A 807 1.14 17.13 -31.83
CA GLY A 807 1.81 18.25 -31.15
C GLY A 807 2.16 17.96 -29.69
N ARG A 808 1.95 16.73 -29.21
CA ARG A 808 2.23 16.28 -27.83
C ARG A 808 3.68 15.77 -27.71
N THR A 809 4.65 16.61 -28.08
CA THR A 809 6.07 16.24 -28.17
C THR A 809 6.67 15.82 -26.82
N GLY A 810 6.30 16.49 -25.73
CA GLY A 810 6.73 16.12 -24.37
C GLY A 810 6.25 14.73 -23.95
N LEU A 811 5.00 14.38 -24.29
CA LEU A 811 4.45 13.04 -24.01
C LEU A 811 5.10 11.97 -24.89
N ALA A 812 5.42 12.28 -26.16
CA ALA A 812 6.17 11.37 -27.02
C ALA A 812 7.56 11.08 -26.44
N LYS A 813 8.27 12.10 -25.96
CA LYS A 813 9.59 11.94 -25.34
C LYS A 813 9.51 11.15 -24.04
N ALA A 814 8.53 11.45 -23.18
CA ALA A 814 8.31 10.70 -21.95
C ALA A 814 7.99 9.21 -22.23
N ALA A 815 7.19 8.90 -23.25
CA ALA A 815 6.91 7.53 -23.65
C ALA A 815 8.17 6.80 -24.15
N PHE A 816 9.02 7.47 -24.91
CA PHE A 816 10.31 6.93 -25.35
C PHE A 816 11.27 6.68 -24.20
N ASP A 817 11.42 7.63 -23.27
CA ASP A 817 12.33 7.47 -22.13
C ASP A 817 11.84 6.37 -21.17
N ALA A 818 10.53 6.25 -20.97
CA ALA A 818 9.93 5.16 -20.21
C ALA A 818 10.22 3.79 -20.85
N PHE A 819 10.06 3.67 -22.17
CA PHE A 819 10.42 2.45 -22.90
C PHE A 819 11.90 2.10 -22.75
N CYS A 820 12.81 3.06 -22.92
CA CYS A 820 14.25 2.80 -22.77
C CYS A 820 14.60 2.27 -21.37
N ASN A 821 13.95 2.80 -20.33
CA ASN A 821 14.13 2.32 -18.96
C ASN A 821 13.58 0.91 -18.77
N GLU A 822 12.37 0.61 -19.27
CA GLU A 822 11.79 -0.75 -19.18
C GLU A 822 12.61 -1.76 -20.01
N TYR A 823 13.03 -1.39 -21.22
CA TYR A 823 13.89 -2.20 -22.09
C TYR A 823 15.21 -2.55 -21.41
N LYS A 824 15.88 -1.56 -20.79
CA LYS A 824 17.10 -1.79 -20.01
C LYS A 824 16.86 -2.65 -18.77
N THR A 825 15.74 -2.47 -18.10
CA THR A 825 15.42 -3.25 -16.89
C THR A 825 15.16 -4.72 -17.23
N ILE A 826 14.46 -4.99 -18.33
CA ILE A 826 14.05 -6.35 -18.73
C ILE A 826 15.17 -7.09 -19.46
N LEU A 827 15.89 -6.42 -20.36
CA LEU A 827 16.89 -7.04 -21.25
C LEU A 827 18.34 -6.77 -20.83
N ASN A 828 18.56 -5.93 -19.81
CA ASN A 828 19.87 -5.52 -19.32
C ASN A 828 20.79 -4.88 -20.39
N THR A 829 20.18 -4.22 -21.38
CA THR A 829 20.88 -3.55 -22.49
C THR A 829 20.20 -2.21 -22.83
N ASP A 830 20.97 -1.23 -23.29
CA ASP A 830 20.41 0.07 -23.70
C ASP A 830 19.72 -0.04 -25.07
N TYR A 831 18.58 0.65 -25.22
CA TYR A 831 17.87 0.70 -26.50
C TYR A 831 18.68 1.48 -27.55
N THR A 832 18.78 0.91 -28.76
CA THR A 832 19.75 1.37 -29.77
C THR A 832 19.29 2.59 -30.57
N LYS A 833 17.98 2.77 -30.77
CA LYS A 833 17.44 3.91 -31.55
C LYS A 833 17.25 5.13 -30.66
N THR A 834 17.57 6.29 -31.20
CA THR A 834 17.33 7.59 -30.58
C THR A 834 15.87 8.03 -30.76
N PHE A 835 15.43 8.99 -29.94
CA PHE A 835 14.08 9.55 -30.04
C PHE A 835 13.79 10.12 -31.43
N ASN A 836 14.77 10.79 -32.06
CA ASN A 836 14.62 11.38 -33.38
C ASN A 836 14.45 10.31 -34.48
N GLU A 837 15.13 9.17 -34.37
CA GLU A 837 14.98 8.04 -35.31
C GLU A 837 13.59 7.40 -35.17
N VAL A 838 13.08 7.27 -33.95
CA VAL A 838 11.73 6.72 -33.67
C VAL A 838 10.62 7.62 -34.26
N ILE A 839 10.71 8.93 -34.12
CA ILE A 839 9.68 9.86 -34.64
C ILE A 839 9.80 10.14 -36.15
N SER A 840 10.99 10.02 -36.74
CA SER A 840 11.24 10.30 -38.16
C SER A 840 10.88 9.14 -39.10
N GLY A 841 10.68 7.94 -38.55
CA GLY A 841 10.15 6.79 -39.31
C GLY A 841 11.11 6.25 -40.37
N GLN A 842 12.42 6.31 -40.15
CA GLN A 842 13.36 5.55 -40.96
C GLN A 842 13.23 4.05 -40.63
N GLN A 843 12.40 3.35 -41.40
CA GLN A 843 12.57 1.92 -41.61
C GLN A 843 13.89 1.75 -42.37
N GLU A 844 14.95 1.28 -41.70
CA GLU A 844 16.02 0.60 -42.42
C GLU A 844 15.39 -0.59 -43.17
N LYS A 845 15.77 -0.70 -44.45
CA LYS A 845 15.30 -1.74 -45.38
C LYS A 845 15.77 -3.12 -45.01
#